data_AF-A0A8J3FQJ2-F1
#
_entry.id   AF-A0A8J3FQJ2-F1
#
_cell.length_a   1.000
_cell.length_b   1.000
_cell.length_c   1.000
_cell.angle_alpha   90.00
_cell.angle_beta   90.00
_cell.angle_gamma   90.00
#
_symmetry.space_group_name_H-M   'P 1'
#
loop_
_entity.id
_entity.type
_entity.pdbx_description
1 polymer ?
#
loop_
_entity_poly.entity_id
_entity_poly.type
_entity_poly.pdbx_seq_one_letter_code
_entity_poly.pdbx_strand_id
1 'polypeptide(L)'
;MFVLVAGLAVAVPAAPAVAAATGFATGFETGDPQPTWQDSVESSSGVGGYCCGLTGMESGTRRELAHTGAAALMYSGTDQSATTSYSYNRIFDVDVAVTATTTLSYWLYPQSGGNLDVAVDLVFTDGSHLRDSAAVDQHGVRMHPADQGGGYVLTFDIWNNVTSRIGAVAAGKTVDRILIGYDQPRNTGTFRGYLDDLSIAADGATLADLVDTRRGSNSDSGYSHGNTFPAATVPHGFNFWTPVTQGNSDGWLYQYGSSTVQGFAISHEPSPWIADYAQLQVMPMTGGVKSTPDARKSTFSHADEVARPHYYKTRLNTYGITAEMTPTDHDGVLRFQFPAASDAVILFDTIDSAGGSIAVDRGARTISGYTDHKGQKLYFWATVDTAIADSGTISGQGATSWIRFATTSGQQVTLKMGTSFISVDQAAANLAQEVGGKSFDTVRDEAAATWNAALGRIGIEGATNERLVTFYSNLYRTYMYPNNRSEMVGGVRKYQSPYDQAVHEGQMYVNNGFWDTSRAAWPLYTVLTPTLAGQMLDGFVNAYKEGGWTPRWSGPWNIGAMVGSNQDLAFADAYVKGVRNFDYTAAYASMVKNATVYSDWAPNGRIGNQVSIFKGYVPTDTASESASWTLEDANDDFGIAAMAAALGKNEDAAYFRNQALDYANLFSPSVGFFRGKQSNGSWRTSDADFKPNLWGCEFTEGAPWHYATPAPQDPQGMAGLYGGRAQLAAKIDAVFAAPRDYLPGCYGGVIHEMREAYDANLGQYAHANEPIHHMIYMYDYAGVPAKAQDRVRTVLTTQYDSGAGTGNGYLGDEDNGQMSAWYVFSALGFYPARMGSTDYTIGAPLHPKATIALENGHTFTVSAPGVSDTNRYIQSATLNGTPYTKNYLTHADLLAGGTLEFTMGPRPSSWGTAAADLPPSMTTGTDGPRQLTDRATGGTLTVSGENPPNEGKVSLTDDTSLTKWLTVAGTATLTDRLTGQATVRQYTLTSANDYAERDPKSWTLQGSNDGSSWTTLDTRSNVDFAFRRQTRAFVIPGSPGAYSRYRLQITANHGATMTQLAEWELLG
;
A
#
# COMPACT_ATOMS: atom_id res chain seq x y z
N MET A 1 -10.64 -84.36 -43.40
CA MET A 1 -10.29 -82.95 -43.56
C MET A 1 -10.82 -82.22 -42.32
N PHE A 2 -9.93 -81.87 -41.39
CA PHE A 2 -10.14 -80.98 -40.23
C PHE A 2 -10.51 -79.56 -40.76
N VAL A 3 -11.19 -78.62 -40.07
CA VAL A 3 -11.40 -78.37 -38.64
C VAL A 3 -12.51 -77.28 -38.45
N LEU A 4 -13.10 -77.33 -37.25
CA LEU A 4 -13.80 -76.33 -36.40
C LEU A 4 -15.05 -75.52 -36.82
N VAL A 5 -15.97 -75.58 -35.87
CA VAL A 5 -17.21 -74.84 -35.63
C VAL A 5 -16.92 -73.64 -34.73
N ALA A 6 -17.57 -72.50 -34.97
CA ALA A 6 -17.53 -71.31 -34.11
C ALA A 6 -18.94 -70.99 -33.58
N GLY A 7 -19.05 -70.80 -32.26
CA GLY A 7 -20.29 -70.49 -31.53
C GLY A 7 -20.54 -68.99 -31.39
N LEU A 8 -21.83 -68.63 -31.30
CA LEU A 8 -22.31 -67.27 -31.03
C LEU A 8 -22.07 -66.86 -29.57
N ALA A 9 -21.58 -65.63 -29.36
CA ALA A 9 -21.57 -64.93 -28.07
C ALA A 9 -22.50 -63.71 -28.15
N VAL A 10 -23.37 -63.57 -27.14
CA VAL A 10 -24.26 -62.43 -26.92
C VAL A 10 -23.45 -61.29 -26.31
N ALA A 11 -23.50 -60.10 -26.91
CA ALA A 11 -22.84 -58.91 -26.41
C ALA A 11 -23.65 -58.27 -25.27
N VAL A 12 -23.04 -58.17 -24.09
CA VAL A 12 -23.51 -57.32 -22.98
C VAL A 12 -23.03 -55.89 -23.29
N PRO A 13 -23.88 -54.85 -23.14
CA PRO A 13 -23.43 -53.48 -23.33
C PRO A 13 -22.40 -53.11 -22.26
N ALA A 14 -21.29 -52.50 -22.66
CA ALA A 14 -20.32 -51.93 -21.75
C ALA A 14 -21.00 -50.84 -20.90
N ALA A 15 -20.73 -50.86 -19.59
CA ALA A 15 -21.13 -49.77 -18.70
C ALA A 15 -20.54 -48.45 -19.20
N PRO A 16 -21.25 -47.32 -19.07
CA PRO A 16 -20.69 -46.02 -19.41
C PRO A 16 -19.43 -45.78 -18.58
N ALA A 17 -18.37 -45.26 -19.21
CA ALA A 17 -17.21 -44.75 -18.48
C ALA A 17 -17.72 -43.67 -17.52
N VAL A 18 -17.55 -43.92 -16.22
CA VAL A 18 -17.81 -42.91 -15.18
C VAL A 18 -16.85 -41.78 -15.49
N ALA A 19 -17.38 -40.57 -15.67
CA ALA A 19 -16.52 -39.39 -15.82
C ALA A 19 -15.75 -39.23 -14.50
N ALA A 20 -14.42 -39.12 -14.57
CA ALA A 20 -13.59 -38.88 -13.40
C ALA A 20 -14.14 -37.69 -12.60
N ALA A 21 -14.25 -37.87 -11.29
CA ALA A 21 -14.73 -36.82 -10.40
C ALA A 21 -13.72 -35.65 -10.37
N THR A 22 -14.22 -34.43 -10.27
CA THR A 22 -13.38 -33.21 -10.19
C THR A 22 -12.86 -32.93 -8.77
N GLY A 23 -13.26 -33.75 -7.80
CA GLY A 23 -12.79 -33.66 -6.42
C GLY A 23 -13.30 -34.79 -5.53
N PHE A 24 -12.77 -34.85 -4.31
CA PHE A 24 -13.09 -35.79 -3.23
C PHE A 24 -13.01 -35.04 -1.90
N ALA A 25 -13.95 -35.28 -0.98
CA ALA A 25 -13.90 -34.74 0.37
C ALA A 25 -14.62 -35.68 1.34
N THR A 26 -14.11 -35.79 2.57
CA THR A 26 -14.73 -36.56 3.65
C THR A 26 -14.28 -36.02 5.01
N GLY A 27 -15.23 -35.74 5.91
CA GLY A 27 -15.00 -35.63 7.35
C GLY A 27 -15.38 -36.92 8.06
N PHE A 28 -15.51 -38.03 7.32
CA PHE A 28 -15.93 -39.34 7.83
C PHE A 28 -17.33 -39.37 8.48
N GLU A 29 -18.17 -38.37 8.25
CA GLU A 29 -19.49 -38.25 8.84
C GLU A 29 -20.55 -39.12 8.15
N THR A 30 -21.71 -39.23 8.81
CA THR A 30 -22.86 -39.92 8.22
C THR A 30 -23.38 -39.14 7.00
N GLY A 31 -23.09 -39.65 5.81
CA GLY A 31 -23.42 -38.99 4.53
C GLY A 31 -22.18 -38.71 3.67
N ASP A 32 -20.99 -38.70 4.29
CA ASP A 32 -19.72 -38.54 3.60
C ASP A 32 -19.24 -39.86 2.98
N PRO A 33 -18.31 -39.81 2.01
CA PRO A 33 -17.56 -40.98 1.57
C PRO A 33 -16.90 -41.69 2.76
N GLN A 34 -17.26 -42.96 2.98
CA GLN A 34 -16.69 -43.80 4.03
C GLN A 34 -15.52 -44.64 3.50
N PRO A 35 -14.48 -44.93 4.32
CA PRO A 35 -13.31 -45.67 3.87
C PRO A 35 -13.70 -46.96 3.13
N THR A 36 -13.21 -47.11 1.91
CA THR A 36 -13.36 -48.33 1.11
C THR A 36 -12.65 -49.50 1.79
N TRP A 37 -11.58 -49.19 2.51
CA TRP A 37 -10.67 -50.14 3.13
C TRP A 37 -10.51 -49.83 4.63
N GLN A 38 -10.46 -50.90 5.44
CA GLN A 38 -10.13 -50.84 6.87
C GLN A 38 -9.02 -51.86 7.14
N ASP A 39 -8.07 -51.50 8.01
CA ASP A 39 -6.93 -52.34 8.40
C ASP A 39 -6.20 -53.02 7.22
N SER A 40 -6.12 -52.30 6.10
CA SER A 40 -5.70 -52.85 4.80
C SER A 40 -4.38 -52.26 4.35
N VAL A 41 -3.30 -52.97 4.67
CA VAL A 41 -1.94 -52.61 4.29
C VAL A 41 -1.74 -52.75 2.77
N GLU A 42 -1.10 -51.76 2.15
CA GLU A 42 -0.58 -51.83 0.77
C GLU A 42 0.88 -52.29 0.76
N SER A 43 1.69 -51.69 1.62
CA SER A 43 3.06 -52.11 1.84
C SER A 43 3.45 -51.84 3.30
N SER A 44 4.17 -52.78 3.91
CA SER A 44 4.76 -52.58 5.24
C SER A 44 6.09 -53.31 5.37
N SER A 45 6.94 -52.77 6.24
CA SER A 45 8.14 -53.42 6.74
C SER A 45 8.39 -52.94 8.15
N GLY A 46 8.70 -53.84 9.09
CA GLY A 46 9.05 -53.45 10.45
C GLY A 46 7.92 -52.84 11.30
N VAL A 47 6.67 -52.82 10.82
CA VAL A 47 5.51 -52.29 11.55
C VAL A 47 4.50 -53.41 11.79
N GLY A 48 4.02 -53.54 13.02
CA GLY A 48 2.90 -54.41 13.40
C GLY A 48 1.69 -53.61 13.88
N GLY A 49 0.54 -54.26 14.01
CA GLY A 49 -0.65 -53.63 14.58
C GLY A 49 -0.47 -53.24 16.05
N TYR A 50 -1.15 -52.17 16.47
CA TYR A 50 -1.22 -51.80 17.89
C TYR A 50 -2.02 -52.82 18.73
N CYS A 51 -3.02 -53.47 18.12
CA CYS A 51 -3.76 -54.58 18.71
C CYS A 51 -4.03 -55.72 17.69
N CYS A 52 -4.53 -56.88 18.17
CA CYS A 52 -5.21 -57.91 17.37
C CYS A 52 -4.45 -58.64 16.24
N GLY A 53 -3.11 -58.65 16.24
CA GLY A 53 -2.32 -59.55 15.38
C GLY A 53 -2.21 -59.13 13.90
N LEU A 54 -2.45 -57.85 13.60
CA LEU A 54 -2.25 -57.28 12.27
C LEU A 54 -0.76 -57.22 11.91
N THR A 55 -0.44 -57.47 10.64
CA THR A 55 0.93 -57.46 10.08
C THR A 55 1.38 -56.07 9.57
N GLY A 56 0.65 -55.02 9.92
CA GLY A 56 0.95 -53.62 9.62
C GLY A 56 0.05 -52.70 10.44
N MET A 57 0.06 -51.41 10.11
CA MET A 57 -0.71 -50.37 10.80
C MET A 57 -2.23 -50.69 10.82
N GLU A 58 -2.91 -50.39 11.92
CA GLU A 58 -4.37 -50.36 12.06
C GLU A 58 -4.89 -49.04 11.46
N SER A 59 -6.00 -49.09 10.73
CA SER A 59 -6.65 -47.88 10.21
C SER A 59 -8.17 -48.07 10.07
N GLY A 60 -8.96 -47.19 10.68
CA GLY A 60 -10.41 -47.23 10.54
C GLY A 60 -11.13 -46.08 11.24
N THR A 61 -12.38 -45.82 10.82
CA THR A 61 -13.19 -44.74 11.37
C THR A 61 -13.52 -44.99 12.85
N ARG A 62 -13.42 -43.95 13.67
CA ARG A 62 -13.70 -43.96 15.11
C ARG A 62 -14.48 -42.68 15.50
N ARG A 63 -15.23 -42.75 16.60
CA ARG A 63 -15.98 -41.61 17.18
C ARG A 63 -15.37 -41.13 18.49
N GLU A 64 -14.05 -41.16 18.55
CA GLU A 64 -13.26 -40.96 19.77
C GLU A 64 -12.69 -39.54 19.82
N LEU A 65 -12.21 -39.04 18.68
CA LEU A 65 -11.60 -37.73 18.51
C LEU A 65 -11.75 -37.30 17.05
N ALA A 66 -12.39 -36.16 16.80
CA ALA A 66 -12.60 -35.58 15.47
C ALA A 66 -12.23 -34.09 15.48
N HIS A 67 -11.80 -33.56 14.34
CA HIS A 67 -11.49 -32.14 14.14
C HIS A 67 -12.78 -31.35 13.95
N THR A 68 -13.65 -31.82 13.05
CA THR A 68 -15.02 -31.36 12.94
C THR A 68 -15.99 -32.54 13.03
N GLY A 69 -17.26 -32.28 13.33
CA GLY A 69 -18.25 -33.36 13.42
C GLY A 69 -18.07 -34.30 14.63
N ALA A 70 -18.22 -35.60 14.39
CA ALA A 70 -18.29 -36.68 15.36
C ALA A 70 -17.42 -37.91 15.04
N ALA A 71 -16.80 -37.99 13.86
CA ALA A 71 -16.01 -39.13 13.41
C ALA A 71 -14.69 -38.71 12.74
N ALA A 72 -13.64 -39.52 12.88
CA ALA A 72 -12.38 -39.36 12.16
C ALA A 72 -11.75 -40.72 11.87
N LEU A 73 -10.80 -40.78 10.94
CA LEU A 73 -10.04 -41.99 10.66
C LEU A 73 -8.89 -42.13 11.66
N MET A 74 -8.94 -43.15 12.52
CA MET A 74 -7.82 -43.49 13.40
C MET A 74 -6.77 -44.27 12.62
N TYR A 75 -5.49 -44.00 12.88
CA TYR A 75 -4.36 -44.84 12.50
C TYR A 75 -3.53 -45.21 13.74
N SER A 76 -3.04 -46.44 13.84
CA SER A 76 -2.15 -46.83 14.94
C SER A 76 -1.28 -48.04 14.61
N GLY A 77 -0.14 -48.18 15.28
CA GLY A 77 0.76 -49.30 15.06
C GLY A 77 1.85 -49.41 16.10
N THR A 78 2.69 -50.42 15.92
CA THR A 78 3.91 -50.64 16.69
C THR A 78 5.08 -50.75 15.73
N ASP A 79 6.03 -49.83 15.83
CA ASP A 79 7.32 -49.92 15.17
C ASP A 79 8.20 -50.96 15.90
N GLN A 80 8.65 -51.95 15.15
CA GLN A 80 9.38 -53.12 15.63
C GLN A 80 10.83 -53.16 15.14
N SER A 81 11.29 -52.19 14.33
CA SER A 81 12.57 -52.27 13.64
C SER A 81 13.42 -51.01 13.81
N ALA A 82 14.61 -51.21 14.39
CA ALA A 82 15.58 -50.14 14.61
C ALA A 82 16.40 -49.77 13.34
N THR A 83 16.08 -50.31 12.17
CA THR A 83 16.79 -50.00 10.91
C THR A 83 15.90 -49.26 9.91
N THR A 84 14.79 -49.87 9.51
CA THR A 84 13.80 -49.29 8.58
C THR A 84 12.42 -49.82 8.93
N SER A 85 11.45 -48.91 9.07
CA SER A 85 10.06 -49.25 9.38
C SER A 85 9.10 -48.33 8.63
N TYR A 86 8.17 -48.93 7.89
CA TYR A 86 7.10 -48.20 7.23
C TYR A 86 5.82 -49.03 7.14
N SER A 87 4.69 -48.37 7.05
CA SER A 87 3.40 -48.97 6.73
C SER A 87 2.53 -47.96 6.01
N TYR A 88 2.00 -48.34 4.84
CA TYR A 88 1.06 -47.55 4.08
C TYR A 88 -0.25 -48.32 3.98
N ASN A 89 -1.32 -47.76 4.52
CA ASN A 89 -2.64 -48.36 4.51
C ASN A 89 -3.53 -47.71 3.48
N ARG A 90 -4.27 -48.53 2.74
CA ARG A 90 -5.33 -48.08 1.84
C ARG A 90 -6.50 -47.60 2.65
N ILE A 91 -7.03 -46.43 2.28
CA ILE A 91 -8.22 -45.86 2.90
C ILE A 91 -9.37 -45.80 1.88
N PHE A 92 -9.13 -45.19 0.71
CA PHE A 92 -10.14 -45.01 -0.33
C PHE A 92 -9.64 -45.46 -1.70
N ASP A 93 -10.55 -46.05 -2.48
CA ASP A 93 -10.45 -46.07 -3.95
C ASP A 93 -11.21 -44.85 -4.49
N VAL A 94 -10.55 -44.05 -5.32
CA VAL A 94 -11.08 -42.79 -5.87
C VAL A 94 -10.76 -42.69 -7.37
N ASP A 95 -11.45 -41.78 -8.05
CA ASP A 95 -11.17 -41.45 -9.45
C ASP A 95 -11.21 -39.92 -9.59
N VAL A 96 -10.14 -39.26 -9.15
CA VAL A 96 -10.08 -37.79 -9.07
C VAL A 96 -9.04 -37.23 -10.03
N ALA A 97 -9.48 -36.46 -11.01
CA ALA A 97 -8.57 -35.80 -11.93
C ALA A 97 -7.77 -34.68 -11.25
N VAL A 98 -6.46 -34.68 -11.44
CA VAL A 98 -5.57 -33.62 -10.95
C VAL A 98 -5.41 -32.56 -12.02
N THR A 99 -5.85 -31.36 -11.71
CA THR A 99 -5.66 -30.15 -12.52
C THR A 99 -4.49 -29.33 -12.00
N ALA A 100 -4.05 -28.30 -12.73
CA ALA A 100 -2.99 -27.39 -12.27
C ALA A 100 -3.33 -26.61 -10.98
N THR A 101 -4.60 -26.58 -10.58
CA THR A 101 -5.06 -25.97 -9.34
C THR A 101 -5.39 -26.99 -8.27
N THR A 102 -5.27 -28.30 -8.51
CA THR A 102 -5.69 -29.27 -7.48
C THR A 102 -4.82 -29.21 -6.23
N THR A 103 -5.48 -29.16 -5.08
CA THR A 103 -4.89 -29.13 -3.75
C THR A 103 -5.38 -30.35 -2.95
N LEU A 104 -4.46 -30.97 -2.22
CA LEU A 104 -4.72 -31.94 -1.17
C LEU A 104 -4.71 -31.19 0.17
N SER A 105 -5.73 -31.33 0.99
CA SER A 105 -5.79 -30.76 2.34
C SER A 105 -6.38 -31.77 3.31
N TYR A 106 -5.84 -31.83 4.53
CA TYR A 106 -6.34 -32.70 5.59
C TYR A 106 -5.81 -32.27 6.96
N TRP A 107 -6.49 -32.69 8.02
CA TRP A 107 -6.07 -32.48 9.39
C TRP A 107 -5.53 -33.76 10.03
N LEU A 108 -4.38 -33.66 10.70
CA LEU A 108 -3.75 -34.76 11.43
C LEU A 108 -3.65 -34.46 12.93
N TYR A 109 -4.01 -35.43 13.75
CA TYR A 109 -3.79 -35.42 15.20
C TYR A 109 -2.87 -36.58 15.61
N PRO A 110 -1.54 -36.40 15.63
CA PRO A 110 -0.63 -37.37 16.22
C PRO A 110 -0.74 -37.33 17.75
N GLN A 111 -0.89 -38.48 18.43
CA GLN A 111 -0.96 -38.51 19.89
C GLN A 111 0.42 -38.59 20.54
N SER A 112 0.59 -37.94 21.70
CA SER A 112 1.83 -38.04 22.48
C SER A 112 2.14 -39.49 22.92
N GLY A 113 3.44 -39.81 23.00
CA GLY A 113 3.91 -41.19 23.16
C GLY A 113 4.00 -41.97 21.85
N GLY A 114 3.74 -41.30 20.71
CA GLY A 114 3.87 -41.83 19.34
C GLY A 114 4.99 -41.17 18.52
N ASN A 115 4.75 -41.03 17.21
CA ASN A 115 5.69 -40.49 16.24
C ASN A 115 4.98 -39.55 15.22
N LEU A 116 5.71 -38.58 14.69
CA LEU A 116 5.22 -37.53 13.77
C LEU A 116 5.47 -37.84 12.29
N ASP A 117 6.14 -38.92 11.96
CA ASP A 117 6.49 -39.32 10.59
C ASP A 117 5.30 -39.97 9.88
N VAL A 118 4.22 -39.19 9.74
CA VAL A 118 2.93 -39.58 9.17
C VAL A 118 2.50 -38.60 8.09
N ALA A 119 1.95 -39.10 6.99
CA ALA A 119 1.38 -38.26 5.93
C ALA A 119 0.32 -39.02 5.12
N VAL A 120 -0.58 -38.28 4.47
CA VAL A 120 -1.44 -38.84 3.41
C VAL A 120 -0.60 -38.99 2.14
N ASP A 121 -0.66 -40.17 1.52
CA ASP A 121 -0.06 -40.44 0.21
C ASP A 121 -1.16 -40.71 -0.82
N LEU A 122 -0.91 -40.34 -2.07
CA LEU A 122 -1.84 -40.54 -3.18
C LEU A 122 -1.18 -41.45 -4.21
N VAL A 123 -1.89 -42.49 -4.64
CA VAL A 123 -1.48 -43.35 -5.75
C VAL A 123 -2.18 -42.86 -7.00
N PHE A 124 -1.42 -42.63 -8.07
CA PHE A 124 -1.96 -42.23 -9.37
C PHE A 124 -2.20 -43.44 -10.27
N THR A 125 -3.09 -43.30 -11.25
CA THR A 125 -3.42 -44.38 -12.22
C THR A 125 -2.22 -44.85 -13.07
N ASP A 126 -1.14 -44.07 -13.12
CA ASP A 126 0.13 -44.45 -13.77
C ASP A 126 1.07 -45.26 -12.86
N GLY A 127 0.65 -45.54 -11.62
CA GLY A 127 1.42 -46.27 -10.60
C GLY A 127 2.43 -45.43 -9.82
N SER A 128 2.53 -44.13 -10.09
CA SER A 128 3.37 -43.23 -9.29
C SER A 128 2.69 -42.80 -7.99
N HIS A 129 3.48 -42.33 -7.02
CA HIS A 129 3.01 -41.88 -5.72
C HIS A 129 3.27 -40.39 -5.49
N LEU A 130 2.44 -39.74 -4.66
CA LEU A 130 2.67 -38.37 -4.23
C LEU A 130 3.94 -38.24 -3.39
N ARG A 131 4.20 -39.20 -2.50
CA ARG A 131 5.40 -39.22 -1.64
C ARG A 131 6.73 -39.25 -2.39
N ASP A 132 6.71 -39.75 -3.63
CA ASP A 132 7.88 -39.85 -4.51
C ASP A 132 8.01 -38.64 -5.46
N SER A 133 7.09 -37.67 -5.36
CA SER A 133 7.06 -36.46 -6.18
C SER A 133 7.81 -35.29 -5.52
N ALA A 134 7.85 -34.15 -6.21
CA ALA A 134 8.35 -32.89 -5.65
C ALA A 134 7.27 -32.10 -4.88
N ALA A 135 6.12 -32.73 -4.57
CA ALA A 135 5.06 -32.07 -3.80
C ALA A 135 5.56 -31.68 -2.41
N VAL A 136 5.25 -30.45 -2.02
CA VAL A 136 5.52 -29.90 -0.68
C VAL A 136 4.22 -29.39 -0.07
N ASP A 137 4.15 -29.37 1.26
CA ASP A 137 3.08 -28.74 2.01
C ASP A 137 3.17 -27.20 2.01
N GLN A 138 2.27 -26.54 2.75
CA GLN A 138 2.22 -25.09 2.85
C GLN A 138 3.47 -24.46 3.48
N HIS A 139 4.27 -25.26 4.19
CA HIS A 139 5.52 -24.86 4.84
C HIS A 139 6.76 -25.20 3.99
N GLY A 140 6.57 -25.79 2.80
CA GLY A 140 7.66 -26.20 1.91
C GLY A 140 8.32 -27.53 2.28
N VAL A 141 7.72 -28.32 3.19
CA VAL A 141 8.20 -29.65 3.57
C VAL A 141 7.61 -30.69 2.60
N ARG A 142 8.42 -31.64 2.14
CA ARG A 142 7.95 -32.66 1.18
C ARG A 142 6.79 -33.49 1.73
N MET A 143 5.89 -33.91 0.85
CA MET A 143 4.73 -34.76 1.16
C MET A 143 5.12 -36.23 1.37
N HIS A 144 6.13 -36.48 2.21
CA HIS A 144 6.61 -37.81 2.59
C HIS A 144 6.55 -37.94 4.11
N PRO A 145 6.09 -39.07 4.70
CA PRO A 145 5.92 -39.18 6.15
C PRO A 145 7.19 -38.82 6.95
N ALA A 146 8.34 -39.37 6.61
CA ALA A 146 9.62 -39.03 7.26
C ALA A 146 10.03 -37.54 7.16
N ASP A 147 9.68 -36.87 6.06
CA ASP A 147 10.01 -35.44 5.91
C ASP A 147 9.03 -34.58 6.70
N GLN A 148 7.75 -34.97 6.78
CA GLN A 148 6.72 -34.27 7.58
C GLN A 148 7.07 -34.30 9.08
N GLY A 149 7.49 -35.45 9.62
CA GLY A 149 7.93 -35.52 11.00
C GLY A 149 9.30 -34.87 11.25
N GLY A 150 10.24 -35.00 10.29
CA GLY A 150 11.56 -34.35 10.35
C GLY A 150 11.55 -32.83 10.10
N GLY A 151 10.48 -32.31 9.50
CA GLY A 151 10.30 -30.90 9.15
C GLY A 151 9.87 -30.00 10.30
N TYR A 152 9.57 -30.58 11.47
CA TYR A 152 9.11 -29.88 12.67
C TYR A 152 7.81 -29.08 12.48
N VAL A 153 6.96 -29.49 11.51
CA VAL A 153 5.68 -28.84 11.20
C VAL A 153 4.49 -29.51 11.88
N LEU A 154 4.62 -30.75 12.33
CA LEU A 154 3.59 -31.48 13.07
C LEU A 154 3.88 -31.42 14.57
N THR A 155 2.82 -31.22 15.36
CA THR A 155 2.87 -31.18 16.83
C THR A 155 1.95 -32.25 17.41
N PHE A 156 2.39 -32.91 18.49
CA PHE A 156 1.58 -33.89 19.20
C PHE A 156 0.39 -33.25 19.91
N ASP A 157 -0.68 -34.03 20.06
CA ASP A 157 -1.89 -33.70 20.82
C ASP A 157 -2.59 -32.40 20.40
N ILE A 158 -2.44 -32.02 19.13
CA ILE A 158 -3.17 -30.95 18.48
C ILE A 158 -3.50 -31.34 17.04
N TRP A 159 -4.57 -30.79 16.50
CA TRP A 159 -4.89 -30.92 15.07
C TRP A 159 -3.94 -30.03 14.26
N ASN A 160 -3.24 -30.65 13.31
CA ASN A 160 -2.30 -30.01 12.40
C ASN A 160 -2.92 -30.00 10.99
N ASN A 161 -3.07 -28.82 10.39
CA ASN A 161 -3.52 -28.72 9.01
C ASN A 161 -2.34 -28.98 8.08
N VAL A 162 -2.49 -29.89 7.12
CA VAL A 162 -1.52 -30.14 6.06
C VAL A 162 -2.19 -29.91 4.73
N THR A 163 -1.63 -29.01 3.93
CA THR A 163 -2.18 -28.62 2.63
C THR A 163 -1.05 -28.58 1.58
N SER A 164 -1.25 -29.24 0.45
CA SER A 164 -0.29 -29.30 -0.65
C SER A 164 -0.96 -29.06 -1.99
N ARG A 165 -0.43 -28.13 -2.79
CA ARG A 165 -0.88 -27.87 -4.17
C ARG A 165 -0.34 -28.93 -5.12
N ILE A 166 -0.88 -30.15 -5.03
CA ILE A 166 -0.43 -31.31 -5.80
C ILE A 166 -0.52 -31.10 -7.33
N GLY A 167 -1.40 -30.20 -7.78
CA GLY A 167 -1.52 -29.79 -9.17
C GLY A 167 -0.23 -29.23 -9.77
N ALA A 168 0.64 -28.64 -8.95
CA ALA A 168 1.93 -28.12 -9.40
C ALA A 168 2.89 -29.21 -9.92
N VAL A 169 2.72 -30.46 -9.47
CA VAL A 169 3.62 -31.58 -9.81
C VAL A 169 2.92 -32.77 -10.46
N ALA A 170 1.59 -32.85 -10.34
CA ALA A 170 0.80 -34.00 -10.78
C ALA A 170 -0.36 -33.61 -11.72
N ALA A 171 -0.43 -32.37 -12.24
CA ALA A 171 -1.44 -31.98 -13.21
C ALA A 171 -1.47 -32.93 -14.43
N GLY A 172 -2.68 -33.33 -14.82
CA GLY A 172 -2.93 -34.30 -15.89
C GLY A 172 -2.92 -35.76 -15.43
N LYS A 173 -2.56 -36.06 -14.17
CA LYS A 173 -2.72 -37.38 -13.56
C LYS A 173 -4.13 -37.55 -12.98
N THR A 174 -4.48 -38.79 -12.66
CA THR A 174 -5.70 -39.13 -11.93
C THR A 174 -5.31 -39.87 -10.65
N VAL A 175 -5.84 -39.42 -9.52
CA VAL A 175 -5.71 -40.13 -8.24
C VAL A 175 -6.59 -41.37 -8.29
N ASP A 176 -5.97 -42.53 -8.11
CA ASP A 176 -6.59 -43.86 -8.07
C ASP A 176 -6.92 -44.24 -6.61
N ARG A 177 -6.02 -43.94 -5.68
CA ARG A 177 -6.16 -44.34 -4.27
C ARG A 177 -5.59 -43.34 -3.29
N ILE A 178 -6.20 -43.27 -2.11
CA ILE A 178 -5.74 -42.46 -0.98
C ILE A 178 -5.24 -43.39 0.13
N LEU A 179 -4.02 -43.13 0.59
CA LEU A 179 -3.34 -43.87 1.65
C LEU A 179 -3.05 -42.99 2.85
N ILE A 180 -2.94 -43.60 4.03
CA ILE A 180 -2.25 -43.02 5.18
C ILE A 180 -0.94 -43.78 5.39
N GLY A 181 0.16 -43.05 5.48
CA GLY A 181 1.50 -43.59 5.57
C GLY A 181 2.19 -43.25 6.88
N TYR A 182 2.86 -44.23 7.45
CA TYR A 182 3.88 -44.09 8.49
C TYR A 182 5.22 -44.52 7.90
N ASP A 183 6.27 -43.71 8.03
CA ASP A 183 7.61 -44.06 7.53
C ASP A 183 8.69 -43.44 8.40
N GLN A 184 9.27 -44.25 9.27
CA GLN A 184 10.30 -43.82 10.19
C GLN A 184 11.52 -44.76 10.17
N PRO A 185 12.69 -44.27 9.77
CA PRO A 185 13.93 -45.01 9.98
C PRO A 185 14.40 -44.89 11.45
N ARG A 186 14.72 -46.03 12.08
CA ARG A 186 15.44 -46.14 13.37
C ARG A 186 14.67 -45.76 14.64
N ASN A 187 13.41 -46.17 14.76
CA ASN A 187 12.66 -46.04 16.01
C ASN A 187 12.11 -47.38 16.50
N THR A 188 11.67 -47.44 17.76
CA THR A 188 10.89 -48.56 18.30
C THR A 188 9.84 -48.01 19.25
N GLY A 189 8.61 -48.51 19.17
CA GLY A 189 7.52 -48.02 20.02
C GLY A 189 6.17 -48.00 19.32
N THR A 190 5.12 -47.65 20.07
CA THR A 190 3.77 -47.53 19.54
C THR A 190 3.52 -46.14 19.00
N PHE A 191 2.71 -46.02 17.96
CA PHE A 191 2.20 -44.74 17.49
C PHE A 191 0.69 -44.82 17.28
N ARG A 192 0.00 -43.69 17.45
CA ARG A 192 -1.44 -43.56 17.21
C ARG A 192 -1.75 -42.12 16.84
N GLY A 193 -2.75 -41.92 15.99
CA GLY A 193 -3.31 -40.62 15.70
C GLY A 193 -4.61 -40.70 14.91
N TYR A 194 -5.10 -39.55 14.48
CA TYR A 194 -6.33 -39.40 13.72
C TYR A 194 -6.11 -38.51 12.49
N LEU A 195 -6.84 -38.82 11.43
CA LEU A 195 -6.93 -38.06 10.18
C LEU A 195 -8.38 -37.63 10.01
N ASP A 196 -8.60 -36.36 9.68
CA ASP A 196 -9.94 -35.81 9.49
C ASP A 196 -9.97 -34.73 8.38
N ASP A 197 -11.17 -34.37 7.92
CA ASP A 197 -11.44 -33.33 6.92
C ASP A 197 -10.55 -33.42 5.66
N LEU A 198 -10.38 -34.64 5.16
CA LEU A 198 -9.56 -34.93 3.98
C LEU A 198 -10.27 -34.46 2.71
N SER A 199 -9.57 -33.67 1.89
CA SER A 199 -10.06 -33.21 0.60
C SER A 199 -8.98 -33.22 -0.50
N ILE A 200 -9.40 -33.57 -1.71
CA ILE A 200 -8.65 -33.41 -2.96
C ILE A 200 -9.57 -32.66 -3.90
N ALA A 201 -9.34 -31.38 -4.13
CA ALA A 201 -10.18 -30.59 -5.01
C ALA A 201 -9.33 -29.70 -5.88
N ALA A 202 -9.77 -29.44 -7.13
CA ALA A 202 -9.33 -28.26 -7.84
C ALA A 202 -9.54 -27.07 -6.91
N ASP A 203 -8.46 -26.35 -6.58
CA ASP A 203 -8.55 -25.19 -5.72
C ASP A 203 -9.44 -24.18 -6.44
N GLY A 204 -10.66 -24.04 -5.93
CA GLY A 204 -11.59 -22.99 -6.32
C GLY A 204 -11.17 -21.66 -5.74
N ALA A 205 -10.13 -21.63 -4.88
CA ALA A 205 -9.58 -20.40 -4.35
C ALA A 205 -9.05 -19.55 -5.50
N THR A 206 -9.73 -18.44 -5.68
CA THR A 206 -9.34 -17.39 -6.60
C THR A 206 -8.23 -16.53 -5.98
N LEU A 207 -7.65 -15.60 -6.75
CA LEU A 207 -6.65 -14.67 -6.19
C LEU A 207 -7.23 -13.85 -5.03
N ALA A 208 -8.52 -13.52 -5.10
CA ALA A 208 -9.23 -12.84 -4.03
C ALA A 208 -9.37 -13.68 -2.76
N ASP A 209 -9.34 -15.02 -2.86
CA ASP A 209 -9.41 -15.94 -1.72
C ASP A 209 -8.05 -16.13 -1.02
N LEU A 210 -6.95 -15.79 -1.70
CA LEU A 210 -5.59 -15.72 -1.13
C LEU A 210 -5.39 -14.48 -0.26
N VAL A 211 -6.27 -13.48 -0.33
CA VAL A 211 -6.13 -12.25 0.44
C VAL A 211 -6.71 -12.43 1.85
N ASP A 212 -5.92 -12.15 2.89
CA ASP A 212 -6.43 -12.00 4.26
C ASP A 212 -6.52 -10.52 4.63
N THR A 213 -7.75 -10.00 4.78
CA THR A 213 -7.96 -8.58 5.10
C THR A 213 -7.71 -8.24 6.57
N ARG A 214 -7.47 -9.24 7.44
CA ARG A 214 -7.09 -9.02 8.85
C ARG A 214 -5.59 -8.77 9.00
N ARG A 215 -4.81 -8.97 7.93
CA ARG A 215 -3.38 -8.74 7.94
C ARG A 215 -3.07 -7.29 8.31
N GLY A 216 -2.43 -7.11 9.47
CA GLY A 216 -2.04 -5.85 10.09
C GLY A 216 -3.04 -5.26 11.08
N SER A 217 -4.09 -6.00 11.43
CA SER A 217 -5.14 -5.55 12.35
C SER A 217 -4.91 -5.91 13.81
N ASN A 218 -3.84 -6.65 14.12
CA ASN A 218 -3.38 -6.81 15.49
C ASN A 218 -2.56 -5.59 15.92
N SER A 219 -3.17 -4.41 15.93
CA SER A 219 -2.46 -3.14 16.18
C SER A 219 -3.20 -2.30 17.23
N ASP A 220 -2.46 -1.43 17.89
CA ASP A 220 -2.99 -0.41 18.79
C ASP A 220 -2.16 0.88 18.74
N SER A 221 -2.58 1.91 19.48
CA SER A 221 -1.88 3.21 19.54
C SER A 221 -0.42 3.13 20.03
N GLY A 222 -0.06 2.05 20.71
CA GLY A 222 1.27 1.81 21.25
C GLY A 222 2.17 1.02 20.31
N TYR A 223 1.63 0.20 19.42
CA TYR A 223 2.42 -0.60 18.48
C TYR A 223 1.61 -0.98 17.24
N SER A 224 2.17 -0.69 16.08
CA SER A 224 1.59 -1.07 14.81
C SER A 224 2.13 -2.39 14.29
N HIS A 225 1.23 -3.22 13.80
CA HIS A 225 1.53 -4.31 12.90
C HIS A 225 0.95 -4.05 11.49
N GLY A 226 0.60 -2.80 11.19
CA GLY A 226 -0.05 -2.34 9.96
C GLY A 226 -1.11 -1.27 10.20
N ASN A 227 -1.64 -1.16 11.43
CA ASN A 227 -2.79 -0.30 11.77
C ASN A 227 -3.95 -0.40 10.77
N THR A 228 -4.23 -1.63 10.31
CA THR A 228 -5.28 -1.89 9.33
C THR A 228 -6.53 -2.48 9.97
N PHE A 229 -7.62 -2.53 9.21
CA PHE A 229 -8.84 -3.27 9.57
C PHE A 229 -9.31 -4.16 8.41
N PRO A 230 -10.10 -5.23 8.70
CA PRO A 230 -10.67 -6.09 7.67
C PRO A 230 -11.84 -5.40 6.98
N ALA A 231 -11.59 -4.85 5.80
CA ALA A 231 -12.61 -4.28 4.94
C ALA A 231 -13.02 -5.27 3.83
N ALA A 232 -14.33 -5.45 3.66
CA ALA A 232 -14.90 -5.93 2.41
C ALA A 232 -15.25 -4.69 1.55
N THR A 233 -14.67 -4.59 0.36
CA THR A 233 -14.88 -3.48 -0.59
C THR A 233 -14.58 -3.94 -2.02
N VAL A 234 -14.59 -3.02 -2.97
CA VAL A 234 -14.05 -3.20 -4.33
C VAL A 234 -12.79 -2.31 -4.50
N PRO A 235 -11.93 -2.52 -5.51
CA PRO A 235 -10.78 -1.65 -5.74
C PRO A 235 -11.17 -0.16 -5.77
N HIS A 236 -10.53 0.65 -4.92
CA HIS A 236 -10.78 2.08 -4.71
C HIS A 236 -12.23 2.41 -4.32
N GLY A 237 -12.91 1.48 -3.65
CA GLY A 237 -14.34 1.53 -3.39
C GLY A 237 -14.77 2.78 -2.61
N PHE A 238 -15.99 3.24 -2.89
CA PHE A 238 -16.62 4.38 -2.22
C PHE A 238 -16.86 4.09 -0.74
N ASN A 239 -17.29 2.87 -0.39
CA ASN A 239 -17.44 2.44 1.00
C ASN A 239 -16.53 1.26 1.35
N PHE A 240 -16.11 1.19 2.61
CA PHE A 240 -15.64 -0.03 3.24
C PHE A 240 -16.72 -0.62 4.14
N TRP A 241 -16.90 -1.95 4.08
CA TRP A 241 -17.77 -2.70 4.99
C TRP A 241 -16.92 -3.53 5.94
N THR A 242 -17.02 -3.29 7.24
CA THR A 242 -16.09 -3.88 8.22
C THR A 242 -16.76 -4.28 9.54
N PRO A 243 -16.36 -5.39 10.20
CA PRO A 243 -16.74 -5.61 11.60
C PRO A 243 -16.11 -4.54 12.49
N VAL A 244 -16.82 -4.11 13.54
CA VAL A 244 -16.27 -3.19 14.55
C VAL A 244 -16.18 -3.89 15.91
N THR A 245 -15.00 -3.91 16.50
CA THR A 245 -14.77 -4.40 17.87
C THR A 245 -14.90 -3.28 18.89
N GLN A 246 -14.74 -2.02 18.44
CA GLN A 246 -14.95 -0.81 19.23
C GLN A 246 -15.97 0.12 18.53
N GLY A 247 -17.26 -0.06 18.81
CA GLY A 247 -18.36 0.63 18.13
C GLY A 247 -18.49 2.14 18.43
N ASN A 248 -17.67 2.70 19.30
CA ASN A 248 -17.57 4.16 19.50
C ASN A 248 -16.21 4.73 19.08
N SER A 249 -15.33 3.91 18.49
CA SER A 249 -14.03 4.35 17.99
C SER A 249 -14.16 4.81 16.55
N ASP A 250 -13.53 5.93 16.21
CA ASP A 250 -13.32 6.38 14.83
C ASP A 250 -11.87 6.17 14.36
N GLY A 251 -10.98 5.64 15.21
CA GLY A 251 -9.62 5.26 14.85
C GLY A 251 -9.48 3.74 14.82
N TRP A 252 -9.18 3.08 15.95
CA TRP A 252 -9.10 1.61 15.98
C TRP A 252 -10.49 0.94 15.96
N LEU A 253 -11.09 0.82 14.78
CA LEU A 253 -12.41 0.21 14.57
C LEU A 253 -12.44 -1.27 14.91
N TYR A 254 -11.38 -1.98 14.52
CA TYR A 254 -11.20 -3.41 14.70
C TYR A 254 -9.82 -3.70 15.29
N GLN A 255 -9.75 -4.60 16.25
CA GLN A 255 -8.50 -5.13 16.77
C GLN A 255 -8.54 -6.65 16.79
N TYR A 256 -7.55 -7.28 16.15
CA TYR A 256 -7.46 -8.74 16.07
C TYR A 256 -7.46 -9.39 17.46
N GLY A 257 -6.81 -8.80 18.46
CA GLY A 257 -6.83 -9.31 19.83
C GLY A 257 -8.19 -9.30 20.54
N SER A 258 -9.24 -8.68 19.95
CA SER A 258 -10.58 -8.63 20.55
C SER A 258 -11.30 -9.97 20.42
N SER A 259 -11.97 -10.38 21.50
CA SER A 259 -12.87 -11.55 21.52
C SER A 259 -14.34 -11.19 21.33
N THR A 260 -14.64 -9.90 21.10
CA THR A 260 -16.01 -9.41 20.92
C THR A 260 -16.15 -8.47 19.73
N VAL A 261 -17.28 -8.57 19.04
CA VAL A 261 -17.72 -7.66 17.99
C VAL A 261 -18.93 -6.87 18.48
N GLN A 262 -18.96 -5.58 18.20
CA GLN A 262 -19.98 -4.63 18.64
C GLN A 262 -20.92 -4.19 17.51
N GLY A 263 -20.58 -4.50 16.24
CA GLY A 263 -21.41 -4.23 15.09
C GLY A 263 -20.69 -4.47 13.77
N PHE A 264 -21.34 -4.07 12.68
CA PHE A 264 -20.78 -4.02 11.34
C PHE A 264 -20.98 -2.59 10.81
N ALA A 265 -19.94 -1.97 10.28
CA ALA A 265 -19.92 -0.57 9.92
C ALA A 265 -19.66 -0.35 8.43
N ILE A 266 -20.22 0.75 7.94
CA ILE A 266 -19.73 1.47 6.77
C ILE A 266 -18.65 2.43 7.25
N SER A 267 -17.45 2.36 6.66
CA SER A 267 -16.30 3.16 7.04
C SER A 267 -15.64 3.80 5.82
N HIS A 268 -14.98 4.94 6.06
CA HIS A 268 -14.11 5.65 5.11
C HIS A 268 -12.75 5.96 5.74
N GLU A 269 -12.40 5.29 6.84
CA GLU A 269 -11.18 5.53 7.59
C GLU A 269 -9.95 5.19 6.74
N PRO A 270 -9.01 6.13 6.52
CA PRO A 270 -7.75 5.82 5.83
C PRO A 270 -6.64 5.32 6.77
N SER A 271 -6.67 5.74 8.04
CA SER A 271 -5.78 5.32 9.11
C SER A 271 -6.37 5.73 10.46
N PRO A 272 -5.98 5.07 11.57
CA PRO A 272 -6.51 5.41 12.89
C PRO A 272 -6.12 6.81 13.35
N TRP A 273 -5.07 7.39 12.76
CA TRP A 273 -4.55 8.72 13.06
C TRP A 273 -5.36 9.85 12.41
N ILE A 274 -5.87 9.60 11.20
CA ILE A 274 -6.75 10.52 10.47
C ILE A 274 -8.20 10.35 10.92
N ALA A 275 -8.53 9.12 11.31
CA ALA A 275 -9.83 8.67 11.78
C ALA A 275 -10.94 8.74 10.72
N ASP A 276 -12.05 8.08 11.04
CA ASP A 276 -13.20 7.87 10.18
C ASP A 276 -14.10 9.12 10.11
N TYR A 277 -14.99 9.13 9.12
CA TYR A 277 -16.06 10.09 8.94
C TYR A 277 -17.31 9.42 8.35
N ALA A 278 -18.47 10.01 8.62
CA ALA A 278 -19.77 9.54 8.13
C ALA A 278 -20.05 8.04 8.34
N GLN A 279 -19.62 7.49 9.48
CA GLN A 279 -19.78 6.08 9.82
C GLN A 279 -21.25 5.75 10.18
N LEU A 280 -21.74 4.60 9.72
CA LEU A 280 -23.04 4.02 10.08
C LEU A 280 -22.87 2.55 10.44
N GLN A 281 -23.48 2.11 11.54
CA GLN A 281 -23.36 0.75 12.05
C GLN A 281 -24.69 -0.01 12.04
N VAL A 282 -24.60 -1.33 11.87
CA VAL A 282 -25.71 -2.26 12.05
C VAL A 282 -25.31 -3.41 12.98
N MET A 283 -26.25 -3.88 13.81
CA MET A 283 -26.03 -5.02 14.70
C MET A 283 -27.26 -5.91 14.81
N PRO A 284 -27.22 -7.17 14.34
CA PRO A 284 -28.29 -8.14 14.53
C PRO A 284 -28.21 -8.78 15.92
N MET A 285 -29.36 -8.99 16.57
CA MET A 285 -29.43 -9.52 17.93
C MET A 285 -30.67 -10.39 18.15
N THR A 286 -30.60 -11.26 19.16
CA THR A 286 -31.75 -11.94 19.76
C THR A 286 -31.96 -11.48 21.21
N GLY A 287 -33.19 -11.60 21.71
CA GLY A 287 -33.53 -11.29 23.10
C GLY A 287 -33.74 -9.81 23.39
N GLY A 288 -34.22 -9.05 22.40
CA GLY A 288 -34.58 -7.65 22.54
C GLY A 288 -33.46 -6.65 22.23
N VAL A 289 -33.80 -5.36 22.30
CA VAL A 289 -32.92 -4.24 21.89
C VAL A 289 -31.88 -3.97 22.97
N LYS A 290 -30.59 -4.02 22.59
CA LYS A 290 -29.47 -3.51 23.38
C LYS A 290 -28.81 -2.39 22.59
N SER A 291 -28.87 -1.16 23.08
CA SER A 291 -28.54 0.02 22.27
C SER A 291 -27.08 0.47 22.36
N THR A 292 -26.43 0.29 23.51
CA THR A 292 -25.02 0.71 23.67
C THR A 292 -24.06 -0.34 23.11
N PRO A 293 -22.89 0.05 22.58
CA PRO A 293 -21.89 -0.90 22.05
C PRO A 293 -21.53 -2.01 23.04
N ASP A 294 -21.35 -1.63 24.31
CA ASP A 294 -20.99 -2.56 25.37
C ASP A 294 -22.10 -3.56 25.72
N ALA A 295 -23.37 -3.12 25.65
CA ALA A 295 -24.50 -4.00 25.92
C ALA A 295 -24.79 -4.93 24.73
N ARG A 296 -24.58 -4.46 23.49
CA ARG A 296 -24.89 -5.23 22.28
C ARG A 296 -23.80 -6.21 21.86
N LYS A 297 -22.58 -6.10 22.41
CA LYS A 297 -21.45 -6.92 22.00
C LYS A 297 -21.75 -8.43 22.01
N SER A 298 -21.25 -9.11 20.99
CA SER A 298 -21.26 -10.57 20.92
C SER A 298 -19.84 -11.10 21.03
N THR A 299 -19.66 -12.21 21.73
CA THR A 299 -18.43 -13.00 21.57
C THR A 299 -18.37 -13.57 20.15
N PHE A 300 -17.16 -13.71 19.62
CA PHE A 300 -16.86 -14.37 18.34
C PHE A 300 -15.48 -15.05 18.41
N SER A 301 -15.11 -15.82 17.38
CA SER A 301 -13.81 -16.48 17.26
C SER A 301 -13.28 -16.31 15.84
N HIS A 302 -11.97 -16.10 15.68
CA HIS A 302 -11.34 -16.05 14.36
C HIS A 302 -11.40 -17.38 13.60
N ALA A 303 -11.63 -18.50 14.31
CA ALA A 303 -11.86 -19.80 13.69
C ALA A 303 -13.17 -19.85 12.89
N ASP A 304 -14.17 -19.05 13.29
CA ASP A 304 -15.45 -18.90 12.59
C ASP A 304 -15.48 -17.66 11.69
N GLU A 305 -14.36 -16.97 11.56
CA GLU A 305 -14.23 -15.72 10.83
C GLU A 305 -13.58 -15.94 9.46
N VAL A 306 -14.28 -15.50 8.41
CA VAL A 306 -13.74 -15.41 7.06
C VAL A 306 -13.68 -13.93 6.69
N ALA A 307 -12.50 -13.44 6.38
CA ALA A 307 -12.27 -12.04 6.03
C ALA A 307 -11.53 -11.97 4.69
N ARG A 308 -12.26 -11.59 3.65
CA ARG A 308 -11.81 -11.48 2.25
C ARG A 308 -12.22 -10.12 1.68
N PRO A 309 -11.52 -9.63 0.64
CA PRO A 309 -11.85 -8.34 0.02
C PRO A 309 -13.31 -8.24 -0.44
N HIS A 310 -13.89 -9.34 -0.90
CA HIS A 310 -15.23 -9.39 -1.49
C HIS A 310 -16.30 -9.94 -0.51
N TYR A 311 -15.89 -10.42 0.67
CA TYR A 311 -16.76 -11.17 1.56
C TYR A 311 -16.23 -11.19 3.00
N TYR A 312 -17.12 -10.91 3.95
CA TYR A 312 -16.85 -11.13 5.37
C TYR A 312 -17.93 -12.03 5.99
N LYS A 313 -17.54 -12.91 6.90
CA LYS A 313 -18.41 -13.78 7.69
C LYS A 313 -17.88 -13.94 9.10
N THR A 314 -18.77 -13.92 10.10
CA THR A 314 -18.44 -14.32 11.47
C THR A 314 -19.64 -14.91 12.22
N ARG A 315 -19.38 -15.62 13.32
CA ARG A 315 -20.40 -16.15 14.23
C ARG A 315 -20.55 -15.25 15.45
N LEU A 316 -21.75 -14.71 15.65
CA LEU A 316 -22.15 -13.98 16.85
C LEU A 316 -22.63 -14.97 17.91
N ASN A 317 -21.69 -15.51 18.69
CA ASN A 317 -21.94 -16.59 19.66
C ASN A 317 -22.97 -16.21 20.73
N THR A 318 -22.98 -14.95 21.19
CA THR A 318 -23.94 -14.47 22.19
C THR A 318 -25.39 -14.55 21.70
N TYR A 319 -25.60 -14.40 20.39
CA TYR A 319 -26.94 -14.34 19.80
C TYR A 319 -27.33 -15.59 19.02
N GLY A 320 -26.37 -16.48 18.76
CA GLY A 320 -26.57 -17.64 17.89
C GLY A 320 -26.81 -17.25 16.44
N ILE A 321 -26.27 -16.11 15.98
CA ILE A 321 -26.45 -15.57 14.63
C ILE A 321 -25.17 -15.72 13.82
N THR A 322 -25.26 -16.14 12.57
CA THR A 322 -24.15 -16.02 11.60
C THR A 322 -24.38 -14.76 10.79
N ALA A 323 -23.38 -13.88 10.75
CA ALA A 323 -23.45 -12.61 10.02
C ALA A 323 -22.49 -12.65 8.83
N GLU A 324 -22.97 -12.20 7.68
CA GLU A 324 -22.25 -12.14 6.43
C GLU A 324 -22.44 -10.78 5.75
N MET A 325 -21.43 -10.27 5.05
CA MET A 325 -21.54 -9.05 4.24
C MET A 325 -20.72 -9.14 2.96
N THR A 326 -21.24 -8.52 1.90
CA THR A 326 -20.56 -8.40 0.61
C THR A 326 -20.82 -7.03 -0.03
N PRO A 327 -19.82 -6.41 -0.67
CA PRO A 327 -19.88 -5.03 -1.12
C PRO A 327 -20.21 -4.88 -2.61
N THR A 328 -20.70 -3.72 -3.01
CA THR A 328 -20.45 -3.12 -4.33
C THR A 328 -19.59 -1.85 -4.12
N ASP A 329 -19.58 -0.90 -5.06
CA ASP A 329 -18.84 0.37 -4.88
C ASP A 329 -19.54 1.22 -3.81
N HIS A 330 -20.83 1.51 -4.01
CA HIS A 330 -21.64 2.40 -3.15
C HIS A 330 -22.56 1.65 -2.17
N ASP A 331 -22.72 0.34 -2.33
CA ASP A 331 -23.73 -0.42 -1.60
C ASP A 331 -23.14 -1.65 -0.90
N GLY A 332 -23.97 -2.31 -0.09
CA GLY A 332 -23.64 -3.56 0.56
C GLY A 332 -24.88 -4.42 0.78
N VAL A 333 -24.68 -5.73 0.74
CA VAL A 333 -25.69 -6.72 1.07
C VAL A 333 -25.23 -7.48 2.31
N LEU A 334 -26.02 -7.41 3.37
CA LEU A 334 -25.79 -8.13 4.62
C LEU A 334 -26.81 -9.26 4.73
N ARG A 335 -26.34 -10.43 5.20
CA ARG A 335 -27.17 -11.61 5.42
C ARG A 335 -26.95 -12.12 6.84
N PHE A 336 -28.05 -12.30 7.56
CA PHE A 336 -28.04 -12.76 8.95
C PHE A 336 -28.82 -14.05 9.08
N GLN A 337 -28.15 -15.14 9.43
CA GLN A 337 -28.80 -16.41 9.74
C GLN A 337 -29.17 -16.44 11.22
N PHE A 338 -30.46 -16.30 11.51
CA PHE A 338 -30.97 -16.29 12.87
C PHE A 338 -31.32 -17.70 13.38
N PRO A 339 -31.25 -17.94 14.70
CA PRO A 339 -31.93 -19.07 15.31
C PRO A 339 -33.45 -18.81 15.35
N ALA A 340 -34.21 -19.77 15.86
CA ALA A 340 -35.62 -19.52 16.16
C ALA A 340 -35.71 -18.47 17.28
N ALA A 341 -36.36 -17.33 17.01
CA ALA A 341 -36.51 -16.25 17.98
C ALA A 341 -37.82 -15.50 17.76
N SER A 342 -38.52 -15.16 18.84
CA SER A 342 -39.73 -14.31 18.80
C SER A 342 -39.40 -12.81 18.83
N ASP A 343 -38.16 -12.46 19.15
CA ASP A 343 -37.69 -11.07 19.33
C ASP A 343 -36.29 -10.90 18.71
N ALA A 344 -36.21 -11.13 17.40
CA ALA A 344 -35.03 -10.85 16.59
C ALA A 344 -35.02 -9.37 16.20
N VAL A 345 -33.86 -8.73 16.31
CA VAL A 345 -33.67 -7.29 16.13
C VAL A 345 -32.51 -7.03 15.16
N ILE A 346 -32.65 -6.00 14.33
CA ILE A 346 -31.51 -5.33 13.68
C ILE A 346 -31.50 -3.89 14.18
N LEU A 347 -30.40 -3.50 14.84
CA LEU A 347 -30.13 -2.14 15.29
C LEU A 347 -29.38 -1.39 14.18
N PHE A 348 -29.70 -0.12 13.99
CA PHE A 348 -28.97 0.86 13.19
C PHE A 348 -28.48 1.95 14.14
N ASP A 349 -27.21 2.31 14.06
CA ASP A 349 -26.58 3.21 15.02
C ASP A 349 -25.52 4.10 14.37
N THR A 350 -25.42 5.33 14.85
CA THR A 350 -24.32 6.23 14.53
C THR A 350 -23.26 6.17 15.62
N ILE A 351 -21.99 6.19 15.22
CA ILE A 351 -20.84 6.23 16.13
C ILE A 351 -20.89 7.39 17.13
N ASP A 352 -20.43 7.18 18.36
CA ASP A 352 -20.12 8.23 19.37
C ASP A 352 -21.14 9.37 19.49
N SER A 353 -22.42 9.01 19.50
CA SER A 353 -23.53 9.96 19.56
C SER A 353 -23.59 10.98 18.40
N ALA A 354 -22.98 10.66 17.26
CA ALA A 354 -23.02 11.47 16.05
C ALA A 354 -24.46 11.76 15.62
N GLY A 355 -24.60 12.88 14.91
CA GLY A 355 -25.89 13.35 14.44
C GLY A 355 -26.45 12.45 13.33
N GLY A 356 -27.72 12.63 13.02
CA GLY A 356 -28.36 11.90 11.95
C GLY A 356 -29.87 11.84 12.09
N SER A 357 -30.49 11.13 11.17
CA SER A 357 -31.91 10.79 11.22
C SER A 357 -32.09 9.43 10.59
N ILE A 358 -32.84 8.54 11.25
CA ILE A 358 -33.16 7.20 10.73
C ILE A 358 -34.67 7.02 10.81
N ALA A 359 -35.28 6.77 9.66
CA ALA A 359 -36.72 6.52 9.52
C ALA A 359 -36.96 5.08 9.05
N VAL A 360 -38.05 4.48 9.54
CA VAL A 360 -38.47 3.11 9.18
C VAL A 360 -39.90 3.17 8.63
N ASP A 361 -40.08 2.67 7.40
CA ASP A 361 -41.40 2.34 6.87
C ASP A 361 -41.62 0.83 6.94
N ARG A 362 -42.46 0.43 7.89
CA ARG A 362 -42.77 -0.98 8.15
C ARG A 362 -43.56 -1.64 7.02
N GLY A 363 -44.41 -0.88 6.33
CA GLY A 363 -45.24 -1.38 5.24
C GLY A 363 -44.42 -1.62 3.99
N ALA A 364 -43.51 -0.69 3.67
CA ALA A 364 -42.59 -0.80 2.54
C ALA A 364 -41.37 -1.69 2.83
N ARG A 365 -41.09 -2.01 4.11
CA ARG A 365 -39.88 -2.72 4.58
C ARG A 365 -38.59 -1.97 4.24
N THR A 366 -38.63 -0.65 4.42
CA THR A 366 -37.54 0.26 4.08
C THR A 366 -37.05 1.00 5.32
N ILE A 367 -35.74 1.26 5.34
CA ILE A 367 -35.06 2.06 6.35
C ILE A 367 -34.23 3.09 5.61
N SER A 368 -34.35 4.37 5.95
CA SER A 368 -33.66 5.43 5.22
C SER A 368 -33.26 6.56 6.15
N GLY A 369 -32.21 7.28 5.80
CA GLY A 369 -31.70 8.31 6.69
C GLY A 369 -30.36 8.88 6.28
N TYR A 370 -29.70 9.48 7.27
CA TYR A 370 -28.29 9.86 7.16
C TYR A 370 -27.61 9.83 8.52
N THR A 371 -26.29 9.65 8.49
CA THR A 371 -25.37 9.94 9.60
C THR A 371 -24.68 11.28 9.31
N ASP A 372 -24.37 12.06 10.34
CA ASP A 372 -23.63 13.32 10.27
C ASP A 372 -22.48 13.27 11.28
N HIS A 373 -21.31 12.89 10.79
CA HIS A 373 -20.09 12.72 11.58
C HIS A 373 -18.96 13.53 10.95
N LYS A 374 -18.31 14.38 11.76
CA LYS A 374 -17.29 15.36 11.33
C LYS A 374 -17.74 16.25 10.16
N GLY A 375 -19.03 16.63 10.13
CA GLY A 375 -19.59 17.50 9.10
C GLY A 375 -19.77 16.83 7.74
N GLN A 376 -19.67 15.49 7.67
CA GLN A 376 -19.93 14.70 6.47
C GLN A 376 -21.24 13.94 6.65
N LYS A 377 -22.16 14.14 5.70
CA LYS A 377 -23.44 13.46 5.67
C LYS A 377 -23.41 12.30 4.69
N LEU A 378 -23.45 11.07 5.20
CA LEU A 378 -23.71 9.90 4.39
C LEU A 378 -25.19 9.55 4.51
N TYR A 379 -25.90 9.70 3.40
CA TYR A 379 -27.28 9.28 3.25
C TYR A 379 -27.33 7.78 2.93
N PHE A 380 -28.36 7.09 3.41
CA PHE A 380 -28.56 5.68 3.12
C PHE A 380 -30.02 5.34 2.83
N TRP A 381 -30.20 4.30 2.03
CA TRP A 381 -31.48 3.64 1.76
C TRP A 381 -31.31 2.14 1.86
N ALA A 382 -32.11 1.48 2.68
CA ALA A 382 -32.04 0.05 2.92
C ALA A 382 -33.40 -0.63 2.78
N THR A 383 -33.37 -1.90 2.37
CA THR A 383 -34.54 -2.79 2.27
C THR A 383 -34.27 -4.09 3.01
N VAL A 384 -35.30 -4.66 3.64
CA VAL A 384 -35.22 -5.96 4.32
C VAL A 384 -36.25 -6.94 3.74
N ASP A 385 -35.82 -8.19 3.51
CA ASP A 385 -36.66 -9.24 2.90
C ASP A 385 -37.77 -9.78 3.84
N THR A 386 -37.64 -9.50 5.14
CA THR A 386 -38.51 -10.00 6.20
C THR A 386 -39.49 -8.92 6.69
N ALA A 387 -40.72 -9.30 7.01
CA ALA A 387 -41.75 -8.36 7.46
C ALA A 387 -41.39 -7.73 8.82
N ILE A 388 -41.47 -6.39 8.91
CA ILE A 388 -41.13 -5.64 10.12
C ILE A 388 -42.33 -5.64 11.10
N ALA A 389 -42.21 -6.46 12.16
CA ALA A 389 -43.23 -6.64 13.18
C ALA A 389 -43.28 -5.47 14.18
N ASP A 390 -42.17 -4.79 14.42
CA ASP A 390 -42.10 -3.56 15.22
C ASP A 390 -40.86 -2.74 14.89
N SER A 391 -40.85 -1.46 15.24
CA SER A 391 -39.68 -0.58 15.08
C SER A 391 -39.69 0.54 16.12
N GLY A 392 -38.52 1.12 16.41
CA GLY A 392 -38.42 2.23 17.33
C GLY A 392 -37.11 3.00 17.26
N THR A 393 -37.09 4.15 17.91
CA THR A 393 -35.93 5.05 18.03
C THR A 393 -35.45 5.08 19.48
N ILE A 394 -34.13 5.21 19.71
CA ILE A 394 -33.57 5.38 21.05
C ILE A 394 -33.19 6.85 21.24
N SER A 395 -33.67 7.46 22.33
CA SER A 395 -33.36 8.85 22.70
C SER A 395 -32.18 8.93 23.67
N GLY A 396 -31.43 10.05 23.65
CA GLY A 396 -30.36 10.32 24.61
C GLY A 396 -28.99 9.78 24.20
N GLN A 397 -28.84 9.38 22.94
CA GLN A 397 -27.59 9.01 22.27
C GLN A 397 -27.68 9.48 20.80
N GLY A 398 -26.75 9.03 19.94
CA GLY A 398 -26.75 9.32 18.50
C GLY A 398 -28.02 8.86 17.79
N ALA A 399 -28.11 9.08 16.47
CA ALA A 399 -29.27 8.62 15.73
C ALA A 399 -29.29 7.07 15.70
N THR A 400 -30.09 6.50 16.59
CA THR A 400 -30.21 5.05 16.76
C THR A 400 -31.65 4.62 16.56
N SER A 401 -31.84 3.62 15.71
CA SER A 401 -33.14 2.99 15.45
C SER A 401 -33.04 1.48 15.37
N TRP A 402 -34.16 0.79 15.50
CA TRP A 402 -34.20 -0.67 15.38
C TRP A 402 -35.45 -1.14 14.67
N ILE A 403 -35.34 -2.31 14.04
CA ILE A 403 -36.45 -3.09 13.50
C ILE A 403 -36.51 -4.44 14.21
N ARG A 404 -37.72 -4.98 14.38
CA ARG A 404 -37.98 -6.26 15.06
C ARG A 404 -38.83 -7.17 14.19
N PHE A 405 -38.55 -8.46 14.24
CA PHE A 405 -39.30 -9.51 13.57
C PHE A 405 -39.16 -10.86 14.31
N ALA A 406 -39.95 -11.84 13.90
CA ALA A 406 -39.82 -13.22 14.37
C ALA A 406 -39.07 -14.05 13.32
N THR A 407 -38.26 -15.01 13.77
CA THR A 407 -37.45 -15.89 12.90
C THR A 407 -37.66 -17.36 13.25
N THR A 408 -37.55 -18.23 12.25
CA THR A 408 -37.43 -19.68 12.43
C THR A 408 -35.96 -20.12 12.47
N SER A 409 -35.69 -21.32 12.99
CA SER A 409 -34.32 -21.84 13.06
C SER A 409 -33.66 -21.90 11.69
N GLY A 410 -32.52 -21.23 11.55
CA GLY A 410 -31.75 -21.18 10.29
C GLY A 410 -32.29 -20.20 9.25
N GLN A 411 -33.33 -19.42 9.57
CA GLN A 411 -33.87 -18.40 8.66
C GLN A 411 -32.81 -17.33 8.37
N GLN A 412 -32.59 -17.08 7.08
CA GLN A 412 -31.77 -15.97 6.62
C GLN A 412 -32.63 -14.71 6.46
N VAL A 413 -32.14 -13.59 6.98
CA VAL A 413 -32.70 -12.26 6.80
C VAL A 413 -31.68 -11.42 6.04
N THR A 414 -32.08 -10.89 4.89
CA THR A 414 -31.21 -10.10 4.01
C THR A 414 -31.54 -8.62 4.12
N LEU A 415 -30.51 -7.81 4.41
CA LEU A 415 -30.55 -6.35 4.38
C LEU A 415 -29.71 -5.87 3.19
N LYS A 416 -30.34 -5.18 2.25
CA LYS A 416 -29.64 -4.50 1.14
C LYS A 416 -29.60 -3.02 1.45
N MET A 417 -28.43 -2.38 1.40
CA MET A 417 -28.25 -0.97 1.76
C MET A 417 -27.37 -0.27 0.74
N GLY A 418 -27.88 0.83 0.17
CA GLY A 418 -27.07 1.74 -0.64
C GLY A 418 -26.84 3.06 0.05
N THR A 419 -25.75 3.73 -0.32
CA THR A 419 -25.33 5.01 0.28
C THR A 419 -25.06 6.10 -0.76
N SER A 420 -25.00 7.35 -0.30
CA SER A 420 -24.72 8.52 -1.13
C SER A 420 -24.23 9.68 -0.25
N PHE A 421 -23.32 10.52 -0.76
CA PHE A 421 -23.03 11.82 -0.14
C PHE A 421 -23.99 12.93 -0.63
N ILE A 422 -24.82 12.65 -1.64
CA ILE A 422 -25.71 13.64 -2.25
C ILE A 422 -27.09 13.67 -1.57
N SER A 423 -27.78 12.53 -1.49
CA SER A 423 -29.15 12.47 -0.93
C SER A 423 -29.64 11.04 -0.69
N VAL A 424 -30.75 10.89 0.06
CA VAL A 424 -31.46 9.60 0.22
C VAL A 424 -31.95 9.04 -1.11
N ASP A 425 -32.47 9.91 -2.00
CA ASP A 425 -32.96 9.49 -3.31
C ASP A 425 -31.83 8.93 -4.18
N GLN A 426 -30.66 9.56 -4.11
CA GLN A 426 -29.47 9.05 -4.81
C GLN A 426 -28.95 7.76 -4.17
N ALA A 427 -28.98 7.62 -2.84
CA ALA A 427 -28.64 6.35 -2.18
C ALA A 427 -29.56 5.20 -2.63
N ALA A 428 -30.85 5.46 -2.81
CA ALA A 428 -31.79 4.49 -3.37
C ALA A 428 -31.50 4.18 -4.86
N ALA A 429 -31.06 5.17 -5.63
CA ALA A 429 -30.67 4.99 -7.02
C ALA A 429 -29.40 4.16 -7.18
N ASN A 430 -28.38 4.39 -6.34
CA ASN A 430 -27.16 3.57 -6.28
C ASN A 430 -27.54 2.11 -5.99
N LEU A 431 -28.36 1.88 -4.95
CA LEU A 431 -28.84 0.54 -4.62
C LEU A 431 -29.56 -0.16 -5.78
N ALA A 432 -30.38 0.57 -6.52
CA ALA A 432 -31.08 0.03 -7.68
C ALA A 432 -30.13 -0.30 -8.84
N GLN A 433 -29.06 0.49 -9.01
CA GLN A 433 -28.09 0.35 -10.08
C GLN A 433 -27.11 -0.81 -9.84
N GLU A 434 -26.52 -0.91 -8.64
CA GLU A 434 -25.43 -1.87 -8.40
C GLU A 434 -25.95 -3.22 -7.90
N VAL A 435 -26.92 -3.19 -6.98
CA VAL A 435 -27.50 -4.41 -6.38
C VAL A 435 -28.80 -4.81 -7.07
N GLY A 436 -29.79 -3.92 -7.15
CA GLY A 436 -31.12 -4.18 -7.69
C GLY A 436 -31.71 -5.53 -7.22
N GLY A 437 -32.08 -6.37 -8.19
CA GLY A 437 -32.65 -7.71 -7.95
C GLY A 437 -31.64 -8.81 -7.60
N LYS A 438 -30.33 -8.54 -7.59
CA LYS A 438 -29.27 -9.56 -7.37
C LYS A 438 -29.38 -10.20 -5.98
N SER A 439 -28.94 -11.45 -5.85
CA SER A 439 -28.82 -12.13 -4.57
C SER A 439 -27.51 -11.73 -3.87
N PHE A 440 -27.40 -12.08 -2.58
CA PHE A 440 -26.14 -11.95 -1.83
C PHE A 440 -24.97 -12.63 -2.56
N ASP A 441 -25.15 -13.89 -2.95
CA ASP A 441 -24.07 -14.68 -3.54
C ASP A 441 -23.65 -14.12 -4.93
N THR A 442 -24.59 -13.57 -5.71
CA THR A 442 -24.25 -12.89 -6.97
C THR A 442 -23.40 -11.65 -6.74
N VAL A 443 -23.74 -10.79 -5.77
CA VAL A 443 -22.93 -9.60 -5.44
C VAL A 443 -21.54 -10.02 -4.97
N ARG A 444 -21.45 -11.04 -4.12
CA ARG A 444 -20.19 -11.63 -3.67
C ARG A 444 -19.31 -12.08 -4.83
N ASP A 445 -19.87 -12.84 -5.75
CA ASP A 445 -19.10 -13.42 -6.85
C ASP A 445 -18.67 -12.34 -7.86
N GLU A 446 -19.48 -11.30 -8.08
CA GLU A 446 -19.12 -10.14 -8.91
C GLU A 446 -18.01 -9.29 -8.26
N ALA A 447 -18.07 -9.06 -6.94
CA ALA A 447 -17.00 -8.40 -6.19
C ALA A 447 -15.70 -9.22 -6.23
N ALA A 448 -15.78 -10.56 -6.07
CA ALA A 448 -14.64 -11.46 -6.20
C ALA A 448 -14.04 -11.39 -7.61
N ALA A 449 -14.86 -11.40 -8.65
CA ALA A 449 -14.41 -11.28 -10.04
C ALA A 449 -13.66 -9.96 -10.30
N THR A 450 -14.15 -8.85 -9.70
CA THR A 450 -13.50 -7.53 -9.78
C THR A 450 -12.12 -7.56 -9.14
N TRP A 451 -11.99 -8.15 -7.95
CA TRP A 451 -10.70 -8.34 -7.28
C TRP A 451 -9.78 -9.27 -8.07
N ASN A 452 -10.28 -10.38 -8.58
CA ASN A 452 -9.48 -11.31 -9.38
C ASN A 452 -8.91 -10.66 -10.65
N ALA A 453 -9.66 -9.76 -11.28
CA ALA A 453 -9.17 -8.98 -12.42
C ALA A 453 -8.06 -7.98 -12.01
N ALA A 454 -8.20 -7.31 -10.88
CA ALA A 454 -7.20 -6.37 -10.36
C ALA A 454 -5.91 -7.10 -9.90
N LEU A 455 -6.05 -8.13 -9.08
CA LEU A 455 -4.95 -8.94 -8.55
C LEU A 455 -4.25 -9.73 -9.67
N GLY A 456 -5.02 -10.24 -10.64
CA GLY A 456 -4.53 -11.01 -11.78
C GLY A 456 -3.70 -10.20 -12.78
N ARG A 457 -3.56 -8.89 -12.58
CA ARG A 457 -2.57 -8.07 -13.30
C ARG A 457 -1.15 -8.53 -13.05
N ILE A 458 -0.88 -9.19 -11.92
CA ILE A 458 0.41 -9.80 -11.63
C ILE A 458 0.21 -11.29 -11.32
N GLY A 459 0.79 -12.15 -12.14
CA GLY A 459 0.85 -13.58 -11.90
C GLY A 459 2.18 -13.98 -11.26
N ILE A 460 2.13 -14.67 -10.12
CA ILE A 460 3.30 -15.22 -9.42
C ILE A 460 3.34 -16.75 -9.56
N GLU A 461 4.48 -17.27 -10.01
CA GLU A 461 4.73 -18.71 -10.17
C GLU A 461 5.91 -19.17 -9.31
N GLY A 462 5.82 -20.39 -8.76
CA GLY A 462 6.88 -20.99 -7.94
C GLY A 462 7.02 -20.42 -6.52
N ALA A 463 5.95 -19.83 -5.97
CA ALA A 463 5.88 -19.35 -4.59
C ALA A 463 5.12 -20.33 -3.68
N THR A 464 5.44 -20.33 -2.37
CA THR A 464 4.66 -21.03 -1.34
C THR A 464 3.31 -20.34 -1.13
N ASN A 465 2.33 -21.03 -0.55
CA ASN A 465 1.03 -20.43 -0.26
C ASN A 465 1.15 -19.19 0.63
N GLU A 466 1.95 -19.26 1.68
CA GLU A 466 2.22 -18.11 2.56
C GLU A 466 2.75 -16.89 1.77
N ARG A 467 3.71 -17.09 0.87
CA ARG A 467 4.23 -16.03 0.00
C ARG A 467 3.17 -15.47 -0.95
N LEU A 468 2.26 -16.31 -1.44
CA LEU A 468 1.14 -15.85 -2.27
C LEU A 468 0.15 -15.02 -1.45
N VAL A 469 -0.19 -15.45 -0.23
CA VAL A 469 -1.05 -14.68 0.69
C VAL A 469 -0.42 -13.33 0.99
N THR A 470 0.86 -13.28 1.34
CA THR A 470 1.58 -12.01 1.58
C THR A 470 1.59 -11.13 0.33
N PHE A 471 1.91 -11.68 -0.84
CA PHE A 471 1.96 -10.91 -2.09
C PHE A 471 0.60 -10.31 -2.47
N TYR A 472 -0.44 -11.14 -2.55
CA TYR A 472 -1.76 -10.67 -2.97
C TYR A 472 -2.46 -9.83 -1.90
N SER A 473 -2.17 -10.04 -0.61
CA SER A 473 -2.68 -9.16 0.46
C SER A 473 -2.04 -7.78 0.41
N ASN A 474 -0.74 -7.67 0.13
CA ASN A 474 -0.11 -6.36 -0.14
C ASN A 474 -0.71 -5.73 -1.41
N LEU A 475 -0.82 -6.48 -2.52
CA LEU A 475 -1.42 -5.95 -3.74
C LEU A 475 -2.87 -5.46 -3.53
N TYR A 476 -3.66 -6.19 -2.74
CA TYR A 476 -4.99 -5.75 -2.31
C TYR A 476 -4.98 -4.39 -1.61
N ARG A 477 -4.08 -4.20 -0.62
CA ARG A 477 -3.98 -2.93 0.11
C ARG A 477 -3.61 -1.75 -0.79
N THR A 478 -2.79 -1.97 -1.82
CA THR A 478 -2.49 -0.92 -2.81
C THR A 478 -3.74 -0.47 -3.57
N TYR A 479 -4.78 -1.28 -3.68
CA TYR A 479 -6.03 -0.92 -4.35
C TYR A 479 -7.13 -0.49 -3.38
N MET A 480 -6.85 -0.29 -2.09
CA MET A 480 -7.86 0.23 -1.16
C MET A 480 -8.04 1.75 -1.25
N TYR A 481 -6.95 2.47 -1.50
CA TYR A 481 -6.89 3.94 -1.50
C TYR A 481 -6.26 4.47 -2.79
N PRO A 482 -6.54 5.72 -3.21
CA PRO A 482 -7.60 6.60 -2.69
C PRO A 482 -9.00 6.03 -2.96
N ASN A 483 -10.02 6.52 -2.26
CA ASN A 483 -11.40 6.09 -2.41
C ASN A 483 -12.17 6.94 -3.42
N ASN A 484 -13.01 6.30 -4.25
CA ASN A 484 -13.98 6.97 -5.10
C ASN A 484 -14.97 7.78 -4.24
N ARG A 485 -15.30 9.00 -4.66
CA ARG A 485 -16.36 9.83 -4.05
C ARG A 485 -17.49 10.18 -5.03
N SER A 486 -17.44 9.60 -6.22
CA SER A 486 -18.29 9.97 -7.35
C SER A 486 -19.37 8.93 -7.58
N GLU A 487 -20.58 9.42 -7.84
CA GLU A 487 -21.80 8.65 -8.01
C GLU A 487 -22.38 8.85 -9.43
N MET A 488 -23.24 7.95 -9.88
CA MET A 488 -23.93 8.08 -11.18
C MET A 488 -25.33 8.68 -10.98
N VAL A 489 -25.46 9.99 -11.16
CA VAL A 489 -26.71 10.74 -11.00
C VAL A 489 -27.39 10.91 -12.36
N GLY A 490 -28.46 10.16 -12.60
CA GLY A 490 -29.22 10.23 -13.86
C GLY A 490 -28.38 9.89 -15.10
N GLY A 491 -27.39 9.00 -14.96
CA GLY A 491 -26.46 8.61 -16.04
C GLY A 491 -25.28 9.56 -16.25
N VAL A 492 -25.14 10.61 -15.42
CA VAL A 492 -23.98 11.51 -15.41
C VAL A 492 -23.19 11.31 -14.13
N ARG A 493 -21.86 11.24 -14.23
CA ARG A 493 -21.00 11.14 -13.05
C ARG A 493 -20.97 12.47 -12.31
N LYS A 494 -21.30 12.45 -11.02
CA LYS A 494 -21.32 13.63 -10.14
C LYS A 494 -20.78 13.28 -8.77
N TYR A 495 -20.38 14.27 -8.00
CA TYR A 495 -19.96 14.10 -6.61
C TYR A 495 -20.35 15.34 -5.79
N GLN A 496 -20.56 15.16 -4.49
CA GLN A 496 -20.55 16.28 -3.55
C GLN A 496 -19.11 16.55 -3.11
N SER A 497 -18.63 17.76 -3.41
CA SER A 497 -17.28 18.18 -3.02
C SER A 497 -17.17 18.33 -1.50
N PRO A 498 -16.16 17.75 -0.85
CA PRO A 498 -15.88 18.02 0.56
C PRO A 498 -15.32 19.44 0.77
N TYR A 499 -14.94 20.16 -0.29
CA TYR A 499 -14.27 21.46 -0.23
C TYR A 499 -15.24 22.65 -0.25
N ASP A 500 -16.24 22.63 -1.14
CA ASP A 500 -17.24 23.69 -1.27
C ASP A 500 -18.67 23.24 -0.96
N GLN A 501 -18.86 21.95 -0.64
CA GLN A 501 -20.15 21.31 -0.31
C GLN A 501 -21.17 21.28 -1.46
N ALA A 502 -20.78 21.72 -2.67
CA ALA A 502 -21.63 21.71 -3.85
C ALA A 502 -21.53 20.38 -4.60
N VAL A 503 -22.55 20.10 -5.42
CA VAL A 503 -22.55 18.94 -6.32
C VAL A 503 -21.98 19.36 -7.67
N HIS A 504 -20.92 18.69 -8.09
CA HIS A 504 -20.22 18.95 -9.35
C HIS A 504 -20.36 17.76 -10.31
N GLU A 505 -20.20 18.02 -11.59
CA GLU A 505 -20.07 16.97 -12.60
C GLU A 505 -18.59 16.58 -12.74
N GLY A 506 -18.32 15.30 -12.95
CA GLY A 506 -16.96 14.77 -13.05
C GLY A 506 -16.69 13.70 -12.00
N GLN A 507 -15.43 13.57 -11.59
CA GLN A 507 -15.01 12.58 -10.60
C GLN A 507 -14.18 13.22 -9.49
N MET A 508 -14.23 12.61 -8.32
CA MET A 508 -13.51 12.99 -7.12
C MET A 508 -13.00 11.73 -6.43
N TYR A 509 -11.78 11.84 -5.91
CA TYR A 509 -11.14 10.82 -5.08
C TYR A 509 -10.66 11.49 -3.80
N VAL A 510 -10.73 10.76 -2.68
CA VAL A 510 -10.39 11.25 -1.34
C VAL A 510 -9.59 10.18 -0.58
N ASN A 511 -9.19 10.46 0.66
CA ASN A 511 -8.52 9.49 1.55
C ASN A 511 -7.14 9.07 1.04
N ASN A 512 -6.20 10.02 1.01
CA ASN A 512 -4.84 9.78 0.55
C ASN A 512 -3.83 10.73 1.19
N GLY A 513 -2.73 10.17 1.69
CA GLY A 513 -1.51 10.88 2.02
C GLY A 513 -0.48 10.80 0.90
N PHE A 514 -0.15 11.92 0.26
CA PHE A 514 0.85 11.91 -0.81
C PHE A 514 2.29 11.78 -0.29
N TRP A 515 2.54 12.20 0.95
CA TRP A 515 3.82 11.98 1.62
C TRP A 515 4.17 10.49 1.69
N ASP A 516 3.16 9.65 1.93
CA ASP A 516 3.27 8.19 1.91
C ASP A 516 3.31 7.68 0.48
N THR A 517 2.20 7.88 -0.24
CA THR A 517 1.85 7.11 -1.46
C THR A 517 2.64 7.51 -2.71
N SER A 518 3.21 8.73 -2.76
CA SER A 518 3.94 9.21 -3.95
C SER A 518 5.17 8.37 -4.27
N ARG A 519 5.73 7.72 -3.25
CA ARG A 519 6.98 6.97 -3.29
C ARG A 519 6.86 5.67 -4.08
N ALA A 520 5.80 4.88 -3.84
CA ALA A 520 5.61 3.58 -4.50
C ALA A 520 4.17 3.32 -4.98
N ALA A 521 3.12 3.71 -4.25
CA ALA A 521 1.75 3.40 -4.66
C ALA A 521 1.36 4.07 -5.99
N TRP A 522 1.58 5.39 -6.13
CA TRP A 522 1.32 6.09 -7.39
C TRP A 522 2.16 5.55 -8.56
N PRO A 523 3.50 5.35 -8.42
CA PRO A 523 4.29 4.66 -9.42
C PRO A 523 3.76 3.28 -9.80
N LEU A 524 3.19 2.51 -8.87
CA LEU A 524 2.60 1.20 -9.15
C LEU A 524 1.35 1.34 -10.04
N TYR A 525 0.46 2.30 -9.74
CA TYR A 525 -0.70 2.58 -10.58
C TYR A 525 -0.30 3.02 -11.98
N THR A 526 0.76 3.83 -12.14
CA THR A 526 1.24 4.23 -13.48
C THR A 526 1.71 3.04 -14.33
N VAL A 527 2.10 1.93 -13.71
CA VAL A 527 2.52 0.70 -14.40
C VAL A 527 1.32 -0.22 -14.66
N LEU A 528 0.51 -0.48 -13.65
CA LEU A 528 -0.54 -1.52 -13.70
C LEU A 528 -1.86 -1.01 -14.29
N THR A 529 -2.24 0.22 -13.93
CA THR A 529 -3.56 0.80 -14.22
C THR A 529 -3.46 2.30 -14.59
N PRO A 530 -2.61 2.70 -15.57
CA PRO A 530 -2.37 4.10 -15.90
C PRO A 530 -3.64 4.89 -16.25
N THR A 531 -4.66 4.26 -16.86
CA THR A 531 -5.94 4.95 -17.11
C THR A 531 -6.63 5.32 -15.80
N LEU A 532 -6.70 4.39 -14.84
CA LEU A 532 -7.29 4.67 -13.53
C LEU A 532 -6.45 5.67 -12.75
N ALA A 533 -5.11 5.56 -12.80
CA ALA A 533 -4.21 6.53 -12.19
C ALA A 533 -4.52 7.96 -12.65
N GLY A 534 -4.65 8.19 -13.97
CA GLY A 534 -5.05 9.49 -14.50
C GLY A 534 -6.43 9.93 -14.00
N GLN A 535 -7.40 9.01 -13.90
CA GLN A 535 -8.72 9.36 -13.37
C GLN A 535 -8.67 9.81 -11.90
N MET A 536 -7.92 9.08 -11.07
CA MET A 536 -7.74 9.42 -9.66
C MET A 536 -7.04 10.77 -9.48
N LEU A 537 -5.98 11.03 -10.25
CA LEU A 537 -5.28 12.32 -10.25
C LEU A 537 -6.20 13.47 -10.67
N ASP A 538 -7.08 13.28 -11.66
CA ASP A 538 -8.04 14.29 -12.07
C ASP A 538 -9.02 14.66 -10.94
N GLY A 539 -9.39 13.69 -10.09
CA GLY A 539 -10.16 13.95 -8.88
C GLY A 539 -9.46 14.91 -7.92
N PHE A 540 -8.16 14.71 -7.68
CA PHE A 540 -7.35 15.63 -6.87
C PHE A 540 -7.13 16.99 -7.55
N VAL A 541 -7.13 17.06 -8.88
CA VAL A 541 -7.13 18.35 -9.60
C VAL A 541 -8.46 19.09 -9.40
N ASN A 542 -9.58 18.39 -9.30
CA ASN A 542 -10.87 19.00 -8.97
C ASN A 542 -10.88 19.58 -7.54
N ALA A 543 -10.20 18.92 -6.58
CA ALA A 543 -9.96 19.50 -5.26
C ALA A 543 -9.23 20.86 -5.33
N TYR A 544 -8.25 21.02 -6.24
CA TYR A 544 -7.61 22.32 -6.49
C TYR A 544 -8.56 23.35 -7.10
N LYS A 545 -9.40 22.96 -8.07
CA LYS A 545 -10.36 23.87 -8.72
C LYS A 545 -11.41 24.40 -7.73
N GLU A 546 -11.82 23.57 -6.77
CA GLU A 546 -12.89 23.86 -5.81
C GLU A 546 -12.36 24.46 -4.50
N GLY A 547 -11.28 23.91 -3.96
CA GLY A 547 -10.66 24.32 -2.70
C GLY A 547 -9.49 25.30 -2.86
N GLY A 548 -9.04 25.55 -4.09
CA GLY A 548 -7.92 26.44 -4.42
C GLY A 548 -6.53 25.86 -4.19
N TRP A 549 -6.40 24.68 -3.59
CA TRP A 549 -5.15 23.98 -3.31
C TRP A 549 -5.36 22.47 -3.38
N THR A 550 -4.48 21.74 -4.08
CA THR A 550 -4.50 20.27 -4.04
C THR A 550 -4.11 19.80 -2.63
N PRO A 551 -4.84 18.86 -2.00
CA PRO A 551 -4.49 18.28 -0.71
C PRO A 551 -3.07 17.68 -0.71
N ARG A 552 -2.33 17.89 0.38
CA ARG A 552 -1.18 17.05 0.76
C ARG A 552 -1.64 15.73 1.39
N TRP A 553 -2.61 15.87 2.30
CA TRP A 553 -3.46 14.79 2.80
C TRP A 553 -4.93 15.13 2.59
N SER A 554 -5.73 14.14 2.21
CA SER A 554 -7.19 14.20 2.14
C SER A 554 -7.82 13.17 3.07
N GLY A 555 -8.83 13.56 3.85
CA GLY A 555 -9.62 12.65 4.67
C GLY A 555 -10.96 13.20 5.19
N PRO A 556 -11.91 13.64 4.34
CA PRO A 556 -11.87 13.78 2.88
C PRO A 556 -11.45 15.18 2.38
N TRP A 557 -11.43 16.20 3.24
CA TRP A 557 -10.90 17.55 2.91
C TRP A 557 -9.40 17.66 3.25
N ASN A 558 -8.80 18.85 3.03
CA ASN A 558 -7.38 19.09 3.33
C ASN A 558 -7.08 18.95 4.83
N ILE A 559 -6.17 18.04 5.17
CA ILE A 559 -5.68 17.84 6.54
C ILE A 559 -4.26 18.41 6.64
N GLY A 560 -3.90 18.97 7.80
CA GLY A 560 -2.58 19.52 8.09
C GLY A 560 -1.52 18.44 8.38
N ALA A 561 -1.45 17.43 7.52
CA ALA A 561 -0.57 16.28 7.58
C ALA A 561 -0.12 15.94 6.14
N MET A 562 0.95 15.20 5.87
CA MET A 562 2.25 15.28 6.52
C MET A 562 3.10 16.29 5.74
N VAL A 563 4.37 16.50 6.08
CA VAL A 563 5.28 17.44 5.39
C VAL A 563 5.40 17.22 3.87
N GLY A 564 5.99 18.20 3.15
CA GLY A 564 6.19 18.16 1.70
C GLY A 564 4.94 18.51 0.89
N SER A 565 5.09 18.64 -0.42
CA SER A 565 4.03 18.86 -1.42
C SER A 565 3.98 17.70 -2.42
N ASN A 566 4.06 16.47 -1.91
CA ASN A 566 4.34 15.27 -2.69
C ASN A 566 3.24 14.85 -3.69
N GLN A 567 2.07 15.51 -3.69
CA GLN A 567 1.13 15.43 -4.82
C GLN A 567 1.78 15.91 -6.12
N ASP A 568 2.75 16.83 -6.03
CA ASP A 568 3.51 17.35 -7.16
C ASP A 568 4.37 16.24 -7.80
N LEU A 569 4.95 15.35 -6.99
CA LEU A 569 5.65 14.14 -7.46
C LEU A 569 4.70 13.18 -8.16
N ALA A 570 3.52 12.90 -7.59
CA ALA A 570 2.56 11.98 -8.20
C ALA A 570 2.08 12.49 -9.58
N PHE A 571 1.77 13.79 -9.71
CA PHE A 571 1.42 14.39 -11.00
C PHE A 571 2.57 14.34 -12.00
N ALA A 572 3.77 14.73 -11.57
CA ALA A 572 4.95 14.74 -12.42
C ALA A 572 5.31 13.34 -12.90
N ASP A 573 5.34 12.34 -12.01
CA ASP A 573 5.69 10.96 -12.29
C ASP A 573 4.74 10.34 -13.32
N ALA A 574 3.43 10.47 -13.10
CA ALA A 574 2.41 10.03 -14.05
C ALA A 574 2.57 10.72 -15.41
N TYR A 575 2.82 12.04 -15.41
CA TYR A 575 3.03 12.79 -16.64
C TYR A 575 4.30 12.33 -17.37
N VAL A 576 5.46 12.22 -16.74
CA VAL A 576 6.68 11.82 -17.47
C VAL A 576 6.61 10.36 -17.98
N LYS A 577 5.77 9.52 -17.35
CA LYS A 577 5.50 8.12 -17.76
C LYS A 577 4.40 7.95 -18.81
N GLY A 578 3.75 9.03 -19.23
CA GLY A 578 2.82 9.02 -20.37
C GLY A 578 1.33 9.01 -20.01
N VAL A 579 0.97 9.10 -18.73
CA VAL A 579 -0.43 9.28 -18.29
C VAL A 579 -0.87 10.71 -18.62
N ARG A 580 -1.94 10.87 -19.40
CA ARG A 580 -2.42 12.19 -19.90
C ARG A 580 -3.91 12.44 -19.72
N ASN A 581 -4.66 11.46 -19.22
CA ASN A 581 -6.11 11.51 -19.08
C ASN A 581 -6.56 12.17 -17.76
N PHE A 582 -5.94 13.32 -17.45
CA PHE A 582 -6.30 14.24 -16.37
C PHE A 582 -5.99 15.67 -16.84
N ASP A 583 -6.56 16.68 -16.18
CA ASP A 583 -6.25 18.09 -16.44
C ASP A 583 -4.86 18.46 -15.91
N TYR A 584 -3.83 18.00 -16.63
CA TYR A 584 -2.43 18.23 -16.29
C TYR A 584 -2.03 19.70 -16.38
N THR A 585 -2.83 20.55 -17.03
CA THR A 585 -2.59 22.00 -17.06
C THR A 585 -2.96 22.62 -15.72
N ALA A 586 -4.14 22.28 -15.18
CA ALA A 586 -4.52 22.70 -13.84
C ALA A 586 -3.66 22.03 -12.75
N ALA A 587 -3.28 20.75 -12.92
CA ALA A 587 -2.33 20.09 -12.02
C ALA A 587 -1.00 20.85 -11.94
N TYR A 588 -0.39 21.15 -13.10
CA TYR A 588 0.86 21.91 -13.15
C TYR A 588 0.73 23.31 -12.54
N ALA A 589 -0.40 24.00 -12.77
CA ALA A 589 -0.66 25.29 -12.13
C ALA A 589 -0.73 25.18 -10.60
N SER A 590 -1.34 24.11 -10.07
CA SER A 590 -1.34 23.84 -8.63
C SER A 590 0.07 23.58 -8.10
N MET A 591 0.89 22.79 -8.81
CA MET A 591 2.28 22.49 -8.41
C MET A 591 3.11 23.78 -8.30
N VAL A 592 3.03 24.64 -9.31
CA VAL A 592 3.71 25.94 -9.27
C VAL A 592 3.19 26.79 -8.12
N LYS A 593 1.88 26.78 -7.83
CA LYS A 593 1.31 27.49 -6.69
C LYS A 593 1.86 26.97 -5.35
N ASN A 594 1.91 25.65 -5.16
CA ASN A 594 2.48 25.01 -3.97
C ASN A 594 3.90 25.49 -3.69
N ALA A 595 4.74 25.51 -4.73
CA ALA A 595 6.14 25.87 -4.59
C ALA A 595 6.38 27.38 -4.49
N THR A 596 5.52 28.24 -5.07
CA THR A 596 5.83 29.67 -5.24
C THR A 596 4.97 30.64 -4.44
N VAL A 597 3.94 30.14 -3.74
CA VAL A 597 2.98 30.97 -3.01
C VAL A 597 2.95 30.57 -1.54
N TYR A 598 3.02 31.56 -0.65
CA TYR A 598 2.85 31.35 0.78
C TYR A 598 1.36 31.33 1.18
N SER A 599 0.98 30.32 1.97
CA SER A 599 -0.30 30.22 2.67
C SER A 599 -0.10 30.34 4.18
N ASP A 600 -0.93 31.14 4.85
CA ASP A 600 -0.97 31.24 6.31
C ASP A 600 -1.83 30.14 6.99
N TRP A 601 -2.56 29.37 6.19
CA TRP A 601 -3.27 28.17 6.66
C TRP A 601 -2.45 26.91 6.37
N ALA A 602 -2.02 26.23 7.44
CA ALA A 602 -1.04 25.14 7.39
C ALA A 602 -1.39 23.98 6.44
N PRO A 603 -2.66 23.51 6.30
CA PRO A 603 -3.00 22.45 5.34
C PRO A 603 -2.73 22.78 3.87
N ASN A 604 -2.57 24.06 3.51
CA ASN A 604 -2.36 24.49 2.12
C ASN A 604 -0.90 24.75 1.79
N GLY A 605 -0.43 24.20 0.66
CA GLY A 605 0.90 24.45 0.12
C GLY A 605 2.04 24.02 1.05
N ARG A 606 3.20 24.65 0.89
CA ARG A 606 4.42 24.38 1.68
C ARG A 606 4.47 25.25 2.94
N ILE A 607 4.74 24.64 4.09
CA ILE A 607 4.98 25.39 5.33
C ILE A 607 6.36 26.07 5.27
N GLY A 608 6.46 27.30 5.76
CA GLY A 608 7.73 28.04 5.78
C GLY A 608 8.09 28.71 4.45
N ASN A 609 7.25 28.56 3.41
CA ASN A 609 7.49 29.08 2.07
C ASN A 609 7.62 30.62 2.00
N GLN A 610 7.19 31.33 3.04
CA GLN A 610 7.40 32.77 3.16
C GLN A 610 8.88 33.17 3.29
N VAL A 611 9.77 32.22 3.59
CA VAL A 611 11.22 32.45 3.77
C VAL A 611 12.03 31.39 3.00
N SER A 612 11.60 30.14 2.96
CA SER A 612 12.42 29.04 2.45
C SER A 612 12.78 29.15 0.98
N ILE A 613 11.89 29.71 0.15
CA ILE A 613 12.12 29.94 -1.28
C ILE A 613 13.31 30.88 -1.56
N PHE A 614 13.67 31.75 -0.62
CA PHE A 614 14.80 32.69 -0.73
C PHE A 614 16.07 32.13 -0.08
N LYS A 615 15.92 31.38 1.02
CA LYS A 615 17.06 30.82 1.78
C LYS A 615 17.55 29.47 1.27
N GLY A 616 16.75 28.77 0.46
CA GLY A 616 17.00 27.40 0.01
C GLY A 616 16.89 26.35 1.12
N TYR A 617 16.17 26.65 2.20
CA TYR A 617 15.78 25.71 3.26
C TYR A 617 14.71 26.34 4.16
N VAL A 618 13.86 25.51 4.77
CA VAL A 618 12.96 25.93 5.86
C VAL A 618 13.77 26.09 7.15
N PRO A 619 13.82 27.29 7.75
CA PRO A 619 14.53 27.47 9.00
C PRO A 619 13.78 26.87 10.21
N THR A 620 14.51 26.30 11.16
CA THR A 620 13.93 25.67 12.37
C THR A 620 13.23 26.69 13.29
N ASP A 621 13.70 27.93 13.34
CA ASP A 621 13.04 29.03 14.05
C ASP A 621 11.80 29.58 13.31
N THR A 622 11.51 29.07 12.10
CA THR A 622 10.31 29.40 11.32
C THR A 622 9.22 28.33 11.43
N ALA A 623 9.60 27.03 11.38
CA ALA A 623 8.66 25.92 11.47
C ALA A 623 9.31 24.66 12.10
N SER A 624 8.51 23.79 12.71
CA SER A 624 8.93 22.44 13.10
C SER A 624 9.18 21.56 11.87
N GLU A 625 9.86 20.43 12.06
CA GLU A 625 10.15 19.44 11.00
C GLU A 625 10.85 20.06 9.79
N SER A 626 11.61 21.14 10.05
CA SER A 626 12.13 22.04 9.02
C SER A 626 13.10 21.37 8.04
N ALA A 627 13.85 20.36 8.50
CA ALA A 627 14.69 19.57 7.62
C ALA A 627 13.84 18.66 6.73
N SER A 628 12.83 17.98 7.27
CA SER A 628 11.93 17.16 6.44
C SER A 628 11.21 17.98 5.38
N TRP A 629 10.68 19.16 5.71
CA TRP A 629 10.11 20.07 4.71
C TRP A 629 11.09 20.39 3.58
N THR A 630 12.30 20.83 3.93
CA THR A 630 13.32 21.17 2.92
C THR A 630 13.70 19.98 2.04
N LEU A 631 13.79 18.79 2.63
CA LEU A 631 14.22 17.58 1.92
C LEU A 631 13.12 17.03 1.00
N GLU A 632 11.86 17.06 1.42
CA GLU A 632 10.71 16.68 0.59
C GLU A 632 10.47 17.72 -0.52
N ASP A 633 10.50 19.01 -0.20
CA ASP A 633 10.32 20.10 -1.18
C ASP A 633 11.35 20.02 -2.32
N ALA A 634 12.60 19.64 -2.00
CA ALA A 634 13.64 19.43 -3.01
C ALA A 634 13.35 18.23 -3.94
N ASN A 635 12.67 17.19 -3.44
CA ASN A 635 12.18 16.09 -4.29
C ASN A 635 11.01 16.56 -5.16
N ASP A 636 10.07 17.28 -4.58
CA ASP A 636 8.92 17.82 -5.31
C ASP A 636 9.37 18.76 -6.43
N ASP A 637 10.33 19.64 -6.18
CA ASP A 637 10.90 20.55 -7.17
C ASP A 637 11.58 19.80 -8.34
N PHE A 638 12.14 18.60 -8.09
CA PHE A 638 12.59 17.74 -9.19
C PHE A 638 11.42 17.27 -10.07
N GLY A 639 10.30 16.87 -9.46
CA GLY A 639 9.07 16.55 -10.18
C GLY A 639 8.53 17.74 -10.99
N ILE A 640 8.43 18.92 -10.37
CA ILE A 640 7.99 20.15 -11.05
C ILE A 640 8.91 20.47 -12.22
N ALA A 641 10.24 20.38 -12.03
CA ALA A 641 11.21 20.63 -13.09
C ALA A 641 11.06 19.64 -14.26
N ALA A 642 10.85 18.35 -13.97
CA ALA A 642 10.67 17.32 -14.98
C ALA A 642 9.38 17.55 -15.81
N MET A 643 8.27 17.84 -15.14
CA MET A 643 7.00 18.14 -15.83
C MET A 643 7.06 19.47 -16.59
N ALA A 644 7.67 20.50 -16.02
CA ALA A 644 7.89 21.80 -16.68
C ALA A 644 8.69 21.63 -17.97
N ALA A 645 9.78 20.85 -17.95
CA ALA A 645 10.58 20.57 -19.12
C ALA A 645 9.75 19.84 -20.20
N ALA A 646 8.95 18.85 -19.80
CA ALA A 646 8.08 18.10 -20.72
C ALA A 646 6.93 18.96 -21.29
N LEU A 647 6.53 20.04 -20.61
CA LEU A 647 5.55 21.03 -21.07
C LEU A 647 6.17 22.20 -21.84
N GLY A 648 7.50 22.25 -21.99
CA GLY A 648 8.21 23.37 -22.63
C GLY A 648 8.26 24.65 -21.78
N LYS A 649 8.03 24.56 -20.47
CA LYS A 649 8.13 25.65 -19.49
C LYS A 649 9.58 25.80 -19.03
N ASN A 650 10.45 26.21 -19.95
CA ASN A 650 11.91 26.14 -19.76
C ASN A 650 12.44 26.98 -18.58
N GLU A 651 11.79 28.09 -18.25
CA GLU A 651 12.22 28.94 -17.12
C GLU A 651 11.93 28.26 -15.79
N ASP A 652 10.69 27.80 -15.61
CA ASP A 652 10.28 27.02 -14.44
C ASP A 652 11.13 25.74 -14.32
N ALA A 653 11.37 25.04 -15.43
CA ALA A 653 12.23 23.87 -15.45
C ALA A 653 13.66 24.17 -14.97
N ALA A 654 14.24 25.31 -15.36
CA ALA A 654 15.57 25.72 -14.94
C ALA A 654 15.61 26.17 -13.47
N TYR A 655 14.55 26.82 -13.00
CA TYR A 655 14.43 27.29 -11.62
C TYR A 655 14.21 26.13 -10.65
N PHE A 656 13.21 25.29 -10.87
CA PHE A 656 12.94 24.16 -9.97
C PHE A 656 14.03 23.09 -10.04
N ARG A 657 14.75 22.96 -11.16
CA ARG A 657 15.96 22.11 -11.20
C ARG A 657 17.07 22.65 -10.27
N ASN A 658 17.17 23.97 -10.09
CA ASN A 658 18.08 24.56 -9.12
C ASN A 658 17.60 24.30 -7.69
N GLN A 659 16.32 24.57 -7.41
CA GLN A 659 15.71 24.35 -6.09
C GLN A 659 15.78 22.88 -5.64
N ALA A 660 15.68 21.93 -6.57
CA ALA A 660 15.83 20.51 -6.27
C ALA A 660 17.22 20.13 -5.70
N LEU A 661 18.21 21.02 -5.75
CA LEU A 661 19.52 20.85 -5.13
C LEU A 661 19.58 21.37 -3.68
N ASP A 662 18.52 22.02 -3.17
CA ASP A 662 18.48 22.72 -1.88
C ASP A 662 18.69 21.80 -0.67
N TYR A 663 18.45 20.50 -0.82
CA TYR A 663 18.78 19.48 0.18
C TYR A 663 20.23 19.59 0.68
N ALA A 664 21.17 20.00 -0.18
CA ALA A 664 22.57 20.14 0.15
C ALA A 664 22.84 21.24 1.19
N ASN A 665 21.93 22.22 1.35
CA ASN A 665 22.05 23.28 2.36
C ASN A 665 21.98 22.73 3.77
N LEU A 666 21.36 21.57 3.98
CA LEU A 666 21.22 20.97 5.30
C LEU A 666 22.31 19.94 5.61
N PHE A 667 23.18 19.60 4.66
CA PHE A 667 24.28 18.68 4.90
C PHE A 667 25.38 19.36 5.71
N SER A 668 25.71 18.79 6.88
CA SER A 668 26.81 19.26 7.73
C SER A 668 28.00 18.30 7.64
N PRO A 669 29.08 18.65 6.92
CA PRO A 669 30.24 17.77 6.76
C PRO A 669 30.93 17.42 8.08
N SER A 670 30.89 18.31 9.08
CA SER A 670 31.57 18.10 10.36
C SER A 670 30.97 16.96 11.19
N VAL A 671 29.67 16.70 11.07
CA VAL A 671 28.98 15.58 11.73
C VAL A 671 28.61 14.46 10.76
N GLY A 672 28.65 14.72 9.44
CA GLY A 672 28.36 13.72 8.40
C GLY A 672 26.87 13.38 8.27
N PHE A 673 25.97 14.34 8.56
CA PHE A 673 24.52 14.18 8.52
C PHE A 673 23.82 15.45 8.05
N PHE A 674 22.57 15.29 7.63
CA PHE A 674 21.64 16.39 7.46
C PHE A 674 21.17 16.86 8.83
N ARG A 675 21.02 18.18 9.02
CA ARG A 675 20.46 18.78 10.24
C ARG A 675 19.89 20.17 9.96
N GLY A 676 18.96 20.62 10.79
CA GLY A 676 18.26 21.89 10.63
C GLY A 676 19.16 23.11 10.88
N LYS A 677 18.77 24.22 10.26
CA LYS A 677 19.40 25.53 10.35
C LYS A 677 18.41 26.58 10.82
N GLN A 678 18.91 27.57 11.56
CA GLN A 678 18.16 28.77 11.94
C GLN A 678 18.16 29.78 10.79
N SER A 679 17.28 30.78 10.86
CA SER A 679 17.13 31.81 9.81
C SER A 679 18.40 32.62 9.56
N ASN A 680 19.30 32.69 10.55
CA ASN A 680 20.62 33.32 10.46
C ASN A 680 21.72 32.42 9.87
N GLY A 681 21.38 31.20 9.42
CA GLY A 681 22.30 30.23 8.82
C GLY A 681 23.07 29.35 9.80
N SER A 682 22.95 29.57 11.11
CA SER A 682 23.57 28.70 12.12
C SER A 682 22.84 27.36 12.24
N TRP A 683 23.58 26.29 12.58
CA TRP A 683 22.99 24.99 12.85
C TRP A 683 22.16 25.01 14.13
N ARG A 684 21.03 24.28 14.16
CA ARG A 684 20.15 24.20 15.33
C ARG A 684 20.85 23.67 16.58
N THR A 685 21.73 22.68 16.42
CA THR A 685 22.54 22.09 17.49
C THR A 685 24.02 22.28 17.21
N SER A 686 24.82 22.43 18.27
CA SER A 686 26.29 22.35 18.15
C SER A 686 26.72 20.95 17.68
N ASP A 687 27.96 20.82 17.19
CA ASP A 687 28.52 19.51 16.79
C ASP A 687 28.61 18.54 17.97
N ALA A 688 28.88 19.06 19.18
CA ALA A 688 28.97 18.24 20.40
C ALA A 688 27.58 17.76 20.87
N ASP A 689 26.56 18.59 20.67
CA ASP A 689 25.20 18.29 21.11
C ASP A 689 24.44 17.44 20.09
N PHE A 690 24.87 17.40 18.83
CA PHE A 690 24.24 16.59 17.79
C PHE A 690 24.17 15.10 18.18
N LYS A 691 23.00 14.49 17.94
CA LYS A 691 22.72 13.07 18.19
C LYS A 691 21.99 12.50 16.98
N PRO A 692 22.58 11.52 16.27
CA PRO A 692 22.00 11.01 15.02
C PRO A 692 20.76 10.13 15.23
N ASN A 693 20.49 9.72 16.47
CA ASN A 693 19.32 8.95 16.91
C ASN A 693 18.26 9.81 17.64
N LEU A 694 18.36 11.15 17.56
CA LEU A 694 17.36 12.06 18.11
C LEU A 694 16.20 12.21 17.13
N TRP A 695 15.04 11.69 17.50
CA TRP A 695 13.84 11.75 16.69
C TRP A 695 13.12 13.09 16.83
N GLY A 696 12.43 13.51 15.76
CA GLY A 696 11.60 14.71 15.79
C GLY A 696 12.40 16.00 15.62
N CYS A 697 11.83 17.10 16.13
CA CYS A 697 12.40 18.44 16.08
C CYS A 697 12.47 19.00 14.65
N GLU A 698 13.53 18.67 13.92
CA GLU A 698 13.73 19.09 12.54
C GLU A 698 13.35 17.99 11.53
N PHE A 699 13.07 16.77 12.01
CA PHE A 699 12.63 15.65 11.19
C PHE A 699 11.21 15.19 11.57
N THR A 700 10.37 14.90 10.58
CA THR A 700 9.12 14.14 10.78
C THR A 700 9.44 12.65 10.91
N GLU A 701 8.78 11.99 11.86
CA GLU A 701 8.79 10.53 12.10
C GLU A 701 10.14 9.83 11.96
N GLY A 702 11.20 10.52 12.37
CA GLY A 702 12.54 9.98 12.20
C GLY A 702 13.62 10.81 12.84
N ALA A 703 14.85 10.34 12.64
CA ALA A 703 16.08 10.91 13.13
C ALA A 703 17.06 11.13 11.95
N PRO A 704 18.19 11.82 12.15
CA PRO A 704 19.19 11.99 11.11
C PRO A 704 19.66 10.69 10.43
N TRP A 705 19.60 9.54 11.10
CA TRP A 705 19.86 8.24 10.47
C TRP A 705 18.88 7.90 9.36
N HIS A 706 17.59 8.16 9.52
CA HIS A 706 16.55 7.81 8.54
C HIS A 706 16.66 8.70 7.30
N TYR A 707 17.05 9.96 7.51
CA TYR A 707 17.36 10.93 6.46
C TYR A 707 18.85 10.91 6.05
N ALA A 708 19.54 9.78 6.15
CA ALA A 708 20.95 9.70 5.72
C ALA A 708 21.10 9.76 4.18
N THR A 709 20.07 9.41 3.42
CA THR A 709 20.07 9.52 1.95
C THR A 709 18.79 10.17 1.42
N PRO A 710 18.47 11.41 1.84
CA PRO A 710 17.12 11.97 1.68
C PRO A 710 16.86 12.55 0.28
N ALA A 711 17.86 12.56 -0.60
CA ALA A 711 17.77 13.13 -1.94
C ALA A 711 17.90 12.05 -3.03
N PRO A 712 16.90 11.16 -3.21
CA PRO A 712 16.92 10.17 -4.26
C PRO A 712 16.98 10.78 -5.66
N GLN A 713 16.44 11.98 -5.87
CA GLN A 713 16.53 12.70 -7.15
C GLN A 713 17.98 12.99 -7.59
N ASP A 714 18.93 13.09 -6.65
CA ASP A 714 20.33 13.36 -6.95
C ASP A 714 21.37 12.47 -6.21
N PRO A 715 21.43 11.16 -6.51
CA PRO A 715 22.32 10.24 -5.82
C PRO A 715 23.82 10.52 -6.05
N GLN A 716 24.17 11.05 -7.22
CA GLN A 716 25.55 11.48 -7.50
C GLN A 716 25.92 12.73 -6.70
N GLY A 717 25.01 13.69 -6.53
CA GLY A 717 25.21 14.84 -5.65
C GLY A 717 25.38 14.41 -4.19
N MET A 718 24.54 13.48 -3.73
CA MET A 718 24.68 12.81 -2.42
C MET A 718 26.05 12.13 -2.25
N ALA A 719 26.50 11.39 -3.26
CA ALA A 719 27.84 10.81 -3.26
C ALA A 719 28.92 11.90 -3.14
N GLY A 720 28.77 13.03 -3.83
CA GLY A 720 29.68 14.18 -3.71
C GLY A 720 29.75 14.74 -2.29
N LEU A 721 28.62 14.86 -1.58
CA LEU A 721 28.57 15.33 -0.19
C LEU A 721 29.30 14.38 0.78
N TYR A 722 29.21 13.07 0.56
CA TYR A 722 29.91 12.07 1.38
C TYR A 722 31.38 11.85 0.99
N GLY A 723 31.86 12.44 -0.12
CA GLY A 723 33.23 12.29 -0.60
C GLY A 723 33.45 11.15 -1.60
N GLY A 724 32.37 10.64 -2.20
CA GLY A 724 32.39 9.67 -3.29
C GLY A 724 31.36 8.56 -3.12
N ARG A 725 31.20 7.74 -4.18
CA ARG A 725 30.24 6.62 -4.20
C ARG A 725 30.55 5.56 -3.13
N ALA A 726 31.83 5.27 -2.90
CA ALA A 726 32.23 4.32 -1.85
C ALA A 726 31.83 4.81 -0.45
N GLN A 727 31.86 6.13 -0.22
CA GLN A 727 31.51 6.75 1.06
C GLN A 727 29.99 6.87 1.22
N LEU A 728 29.25 7.05 0.13
CA LEU A 728 27.79 6.87 0.13
C LEU A 728 27.43 5.43 0.55
N ALA A 729 28.04 4.41 -0.08
CA ALA A 729 27.81 3.02 0.32
C ALA A 729 28.19 2.76 1.78
N ALA A 730 29.32 3.29 2.24
CA ALA A 730 29.76 3.16 3.64
C ALA A 730 28.80 3.87 4.62
N LYS A 731 28.17 4.98 4.21
CA LYS A 731 27.16 5.64 5.03
C LYS A 731 25.92 4.75 5.19
N ILE A 732 25.46 4.11 4.11
CA ILE A 732 24.34 3.17 4.17
C ILE A 732 24.72 1.94 5.02
N ASP A 733 25.94 1.41 4.88
CA ASP A 733 26.43 0.33 5.75
C ASP A 733 26.36 0.75 7.23
N ALA A 734 26.73 2.00 7.54
CA ALA A 734 26.71 2.53 8.89
C ALA A 734 25.29 2.64 9.47
N VAL A 735 24.26 2.88 8.64
CA VAL A 735 22.85 2.83 9.09
C VAL A 735 22.49 1.43 9.59
N PHE A 736 22.79 0.40 8.81
CA PHE A 736 22.51 -1.00 9.19
C PHE A 736 23.38 -1.51 10.34
N ALA A 737 24.59 -0.95 10.52
CA ALA A 737 25.52 -1.34 11.57
C ALA A 737 25.35 -0.55 12.88
N ALA A 738 24.66 0.59 12.85
CA ALA A 738 24.45 1.43 14.02
C ALA A 738 23.66 0.69 15.11
N PRO A 739 23.87 1.02 16.40
CA PRO A 739 23.07 0.48 17.48
C PRO A 739 21.58 0.75 17.25
N ARG A 740 20.73 -0.20 17.63
CA ARG A 740 19.27 -0.03 17.68
C ARG A 740 18.93 0.79 18.92
N ASP A 741 19.01 2.10 18.82
CA ASP A 741 18.68 3.02 19.91
C ASP A 741 17.93 4.25 19.38
N TYR A 742 17.20 4.93 20.26
CA TYR A 742 16.44 6.11 19.89
C TYR A 742 16.35 7.05 21.09
N LEU A 743 16.27 8.34 20.80
CA LEU A 743 15.95 9.39 21.76
C LEU A 743 14.66 10.06 21.31
N PRO A 744 13.65 10.20 22.20
CA PRO A 744 12.33 10.71 21.81
C PRO A 744 12.31 12.18 21.35
N GLY A 745 13.42 12.90 21.59
CA GLY A 745 13.62 14.28 21.15
C GLY A 745 12.42 15.19 21.43
N CYS A 746 11.83 15.74 20.39
CA CYS A 746 10.75 16.73 20.51
C CYS A 746 9.33 16.13 20.59
N TYR A 747 9.17 14.80 20.59
CA TYR A 747 7.84 14.16 20.72
C TYR A 747 7.31 14.10 22.16
N GLY A 748 8.11 14.45 23.17
CA GLY A 748 7.70 14.42 24.58
C GLY A 748 7.55 13.01 25.20
N GLY A 749 7.69 11.96 24.39
CA GLY A 749 7.62 10.55 24.78
C GLY A 749 8.02 9.62 23.64
N VAL A 750 8.05 8.31 23.89
CA VAL A 750 8.34 7.31 22.87
C VAL A 750 7.08 7.06 22.04
N ILE A 751 7.12 7.35 20.74
CA ILE A 751 6.07 7.04 19.76
C ILE A 751 6.21 5.59 19.26
N HIS A 752 5.22 5.07 18.51
CA HIS A 752 5.19 3.66 18.13
C HIS A 752 6.28 3.31 17.11
N GLU A 753 6.54 4.21 16.17
CA GLU A 753 7.54 4.13 15.10
C GLU A 753 8.96 3.95 15.65
N MET A 754 9.26 4.52 16.83
CA MET A 754 10.54 4.29 17.52
C MET A 754 10.69 2.85 18.02
N ARG A 755 9.60 2.26 18.54
CA ARG A 755 9.59 0.87 19.03
C ARG A 755 9.68 -0.10 17.86
N GLU A 756 8.93 0.17 16.81
CA GLU A 756 8.90 -0.62 15.58
C GLU A 756 10.26 -0.62 14.88
N ALA A 757 10.87 0.56 14.71
CA ALA A 757 12.23 0.68 14.18
C ALA A 757 13.27 -0.11 15.00
N TYR A 758 13.13 -0.11 16.33
CA TYR A 758 13.99 -0.90 17.21
C TYR A 758 13.78 -2.40 17.02
N ASP A 759 12.53 -2.85 16.97
CA ASP A 759 12.16 -4.27 16.85
C ASP A 759 12.44 -4.85 15.46
N ALA A 760 12.55 -4.01 14.41
CA ALA A 760 12.98 -4.40 13.06
C ALA A 760 14.26 -5.22 13.06
N ASN A 761 15.13 -4.95 14.03
CA ASN A 761 16.43 -5.59 14.18
C ASN A 761 17.38 -5.35 12.99
N LEU A 762 17.33 -4.15 12.40
CA LEU A 762 18.11 -3.74 11.21
C LEU A 762 19.03 -2.53 11.48
N GLY A 763 19.54 -2.39 12.71
CA GLY A 763 20.31 -1.22 13.12
C GLY A 763 19.41 0.02 13.19
N GLN A 764 19.74 1.06 12.43
CA GLN A 764 18.91 2.28 12.27
C GLN A 764 18.12 2.29 10.95
N TYR A 765 18.06 1.17 10.22
CA TYR A 765 17.17 1.06 9.06
C TYR A 765 15.73 0.80 9.53
N ALA A 766 14.99 1.88 9.76
CA ALA A 766 13.61 1.88 10.22
C ALA A 766 12.62 1.57 9.08
N HIS A 767 12.58 0.31 8.61
CA HIS A 767 11.69 -0.10 7.51
C HIS A 767 10.19 0.12 7.79
N ALA A 768 9.81 0.28 9.06
CA ALA A 768 8.46 0.53 9.50
C ALA A 768 7.93 1.94 9.16
N ASN A 769 8.72 2.79 8.49
CA ASN A 769 8.35 4.19 8.18
C ASN A 769 9.01 4.68 6.88
N GLU A 770 8.35 5.63 6.22
CA GLU A 770 8.49 6.07 4.82
C GLU A 770 9.84 6.65 4.42
N PRO A 771 10.49 7.57 5.18
CA PRO A 771 11.63 8.36 4.72
C PRO A 771 12.83 7.55 4.24
N ILE A 772 12.91 6.28 4.65
CA ILE A 772 14.06 5.42 4.39
C ILE A 772 13.79 4.32 3.36
N HIS A 773 12.56 4.18 2.85
CA HIS A 773 12.15 3.09 1.96
C HIS A 773 13.01 2.96 0.69
N HIS A 774 13.51 4.06 0.12
CA HIS A 774 14.39 4.04 -1.06
C HIS A 774 15.87 3.81 -0.73
N MET A 775 16.29 3.93 0.54
CA MET A 775 17.72 3.95 0.92
C MET A 775 18.48 2.70 0.50
N ILE A 776 17.85 1.52 0.52
CA ILE A 776 18.52 0.28 0.08
C ILE A 776 18.93 0.39 -1.40
N TYR A 777 18.10 0.99 -2.23
CA TYR A 777 18.36 1.17 -3.66
C TYR A 777 19.44 2.22 -3.93
N MET A 778 19.83 3.02 -2.93
CA MET A 778 20.97 3.95 -3.03
C MET A 778 22.32 3.21 -3.18
N TYR A 779 22.40 1.92 -2.85
CA TYR A 779 23.56 1.08 -3.19
C TYR A 779 23.75 0.89 -4.70
N ASP A 780 22.66 0.90 -5.49
CA ASP A 780 22.74 0.76 -6.95
C ASP A 780 23.41 1.99 -7.55
N TYR A 781 23.07 3.19 -7.06
CA TYR A 781 23.73 4.44 -7.45
C TYR A 781 25.18 4.53 -6.96
N ALA A 782 25.51 3.85 -5.85
CA ALA A 782 26.87 3.73 -5.35
C ALA A 782 27.72 2.71 -6.14
N GLY A 783 27.13 1.94 -7.07
CA GLY A 783 27.81 0.95 -7.88
C GLY A 783 28.12 -0.36 -7.16
N VAL A 784 27.35 -0.69 -6.11
CA VAL A 784 27.50 -1.94 -5.34
C VAL A 784 26.16 -2.68 -5.20
N PRO A 785 25.48 -3.03 -6.32
CA PRO A 785 24.11 -3.58 -6.31
C PRO A 785 23.95 -4.89 -5.54
N ALA A 786 25.02 -5.67 -5.37
CA ALA A 786 24.99 -6.86 -4.53
C ALA A 786 24.58 -6.56 -3.07
N LYS A 787 24.88 -5.36 -2.55
CA LYS A 787 24.40 -4.93 -1.23
C LYS A 787 22.91 -4.60 -1.23
N ALA A 788 22.39 -3.96 -2.28
CA ALA A 788 20.95 -3.76 -2.43
C ALA A 788 20.22 -5.11 -2.45
N GLN A 789 20.70 -6.05 -3.26
CA GLN A 789 20.14 -7.40 -3.40
C GLN A 789 20.03 -8.12 -2.04
N ASP A 790 21.08 -8.10 -1.22
CA ASP A 790 21.06 -8.73 0.09
C ASP A 790 20.09 -8.04 1.08
N ARG A 791 20.08 -6.70 1.11
CA ARG A 791 19.24 -5.94 2.04
C ARG A 791 17.76 -6.00 1.67
N VAL A 792 17.40 -5.86 0.38
CA VAL A 792 16.02 -6.02 -0.10
C VAL A 792 15.51 -7.41 0.26
N ARG A 793 16.30 -8.45 0.00
CA ARG A 793 15.89 -9.84 0.29
C ARG A 793 15.73 -10.08 1.77
N THR A 794 16.63 -9.57 2.60
CA THR A 794 16.49 -9.60 4.05
C THR A 794 15.15 -8.99 4.47
N VAL A 795 14.88 -7.74 4.08
CA VAL A 795 13.64 -7.04 4.45
C VAL A 795 12.38 -7.78 3.99
N LEU A 796 12.32 -8.19 2.72
CA LEU A 796 11.17 -8.95 2.18
C LEU A 796 10.87 -10.23 2.94
N THR A 797 11.89 -10.89 3.49
CA THR A 797 11.75 -12.19 4.17
C THR A 797 11.61 -12.10 5.69
N THR A 798 11.93 -10.96 6.30
CA THR A 798 11.91 -10.83 7.77
C THR A 798 10.96 -9.76 8.30
N GLN A 799 10.48 -8.83 7.47
CA GLN A 799 9.66 -7.69 7.90
C GLN A 799 8.21 -7.74 7.41
N TYR A 800 7.84 -8.81 6.69
CA TYR A 800 6.50 -9.01 6.16
C TYR A 800 6.06 -10.45 6.45
N ASP A 801 4.88 -10.60 7.03
CA ASP A 801 4.25 -11.88 7.37
C ASP A 801 2.88 -12.00 6.68
N SER A 802 2.37 -13.21 6.48
CA SER A 802 1.04 -13.43 5.93
C SER A 802 -0.10 -12.93 6.83
N GLY A 803 0.16 -12.80 8.14
CA GLY A 803 -0.82 -12.45 9.17
C GLY A 803 -1.85 -13.54 9.45
N ALA A 804 -1.75 -14.69 8.79
CA ALA A 804 -2.66 -15.80 8.99
C ALA A 804 -2.57 -16.30 10.44
N GLY A 805 -3.70 -16.22 11.16
CA GLY A 805 -3.80 -16.67 12.55
C GLY A 805 -3.28 -15.69 13.61
N THR A 806 -2.52 -14.65 13.22
CA THR A 806 -1.94 -13.68 14.16
C THR A 806 -2.49 -12.26 14.00
N GLY A 807 -2.99 -11.92 12.81
CA GLY A 807 -3.33 -10.54 12.45
C GLY A 807 -2.09 -9.63 12.27
N ASN A 808 -0.87 -10.16 12.36
CA ASN A 808 0.37 -9.42 12.17
C ASN A 808 0.75 -9.41 10.68
N GLY A 809 0.78 -8.26 10.03
CA GLY A 809 1.14 -8.20 8.60
C GLY A 809 2.48 -7.53 8.34
N TYR A 810 2.72 -6.48 9.10
CA TYR A 810 3.76 -5.49 8.91
C TYR A 810 4.45 -5.26 10.25
N LEU A 811 5.56 -4.54 10.20
CA LEU A 811 6.26 -4.06 11.38
C LEU A 811 5.84 -2.64 11.78
N GLY A 812 5.30 -1.85 10.86
CA GLY A 812 4.79 -0.50 11.09
C GLY A 812 3.47 -0.29 10.37
N ASP A 813 3.07 0.97 10.21
CA ASP A 813 1.85 1.34 9.52
C ASP A 813 1.90 0.95 8.03
N GLU A 814 0.72 0.63 7.48
CA GLU A 814 0.60 0.21 6.07
C GLU A 814 0.55 1.40 5.10
N ASP A 815 0.04 2.54 5.61
CA ASP A 815 -0.05 3.86 4.98
C ASP A 815 -0.60 3.87 3.56
N ASN A 816 -1.89 3.49 3.48
CA ASN A 816 -2.72 3.66 2.29
C ASN A 816 -2.15 2.98 1.03
N GLY A 817 -1.49 1.83 1.19
CA GLY A 817 -0.86 1.10 0.10
C GLY A 817 0.63 1.38 -0.08
N GLN A 818 1.24 2.32 0.64
CA GLN A 818 2.64 2.68 0.47
C GLN A 818 3.59 1.54 0.83
N MET A 819 3.49 0.99 2.05
CA MET A 819 4.34 -0.11 2.49
C MET A 819 4.09 -1.38 1.65
N SER A 820 2.82 -1.59 1.28
CA SER A 820 2.44 -2.69 0.39
C SER A 820 2.99 -2.55 -1.02
N ALA A 821 2.99 -1.35 -1.60
CA ALA A 821 3.55 -1.09 -2.93
C ALA A 821 5.08 -1.25 -2.92
N TRP A 822 5.76 -0.87 -1.82
CA TRP A 822 7.17 -1.18 -1.64
C TRP A 822 7.42 -2.70 -1.72
N TYR A 823 6.61 -3.50 -1.01
CA TYR A 823 6.72 -4.96 -1.06
C TYR A 823 6.52 -5.48 -2.48
N VAL A 824 5.45 -5.06 -3.17
CA VAL A 824 5.11 -5.53 -4.53
C VAL A 824 6.24 -5.24 -5.50
N PHE A 825 6.72 -3.99 -5.58
CA PHE A 825 7.85 -3.63 -6.44
C PHE A 825 9.11 -4.44 -6.12
N SER A 826 9.48 -4.47 -4.83
CA SER A 826 10.67 -5.16 -4.37
C SER A 826 10.64 -6.67 -4.65
N ALA A 827 9.48 -7.31 -4.47
CA ALA A 827 9.28 -8.73 -4.75
C ALA A 827 9.33 -9.05 -6.26
N LEU A 828 8.88 -8.13 -7.11
CA LEU A 828 9.08 -8.18 -8.57
C LEU A 828 10.55 -8.00 -8.97
N GLY A 829 11.37 -7.41 -8.10
CA GLY A 829 12.81 -7.25 -8.26
C GLY A 829 13.27 -5.86 -8.70
N PHE A 830 12.40 -4.85 -8.73
CA PHE A 830 12.75 -3.48 -9.08
C PHE A 830 11.88 -2.45 -8.35
N TYR A 831 12.38 -1.24 -8.12
CA TYR A 831 11.70 -0.21 -7.31
C TYR A 831 11.85 1.19 -7.92
N PRO A 832 10.82 2.05 -7.85
CA PRO A 832 10.87 3.43 -8.34
C PRO A 832 11.62 4.35 -7.35
N ALA A 833 12.92 4.10 -7.13
CA ALA A 833 13.72 4.86 -6.17
C ALA A 833 13.78 6.37 -6.46
N ARG A 834 13.45 6.80 -7.68
CA ARG A 834 13.41 8.20 -8.13
C ARG A 834 12.05 8.57 -8.71
N MET A 835 11.19 9.16 -7.90
CA MET A 835 9.87 9.64 -8.30
C MET A 835 10.01 10.84 -9.23
N GLY A 836 9.16 10.94 -10.25
CA GLY A 836 9.27 11.99 -11.27
C GLY A 836 10.32 11.70 -12.35
N SER A 837 10.91 10.50 -12.34
CA SER A 837 11.75 9.98 -13.43
C SER A 837 11.10 8.77 -14.10
N THR A 838 11.75 8.26 -15.15
CA THR A 838 11.29 7.08 -15.88
C THR A 838 12.09 5.83 -15.54
N ASP A 839 12.93 5.83 -14.51
CA ASP A 839 13.80 4.70 -14.15
C ASP A 839 13.33 3.95 -12.89
N TYR A 840 13.63 2.64 -12.85
CA TYR A 840 13.35 1.75 -11.73
C TYR A 840 14.63 1.00 -11.39
N THR A 841 15.17 1.16 -10.19
CA THR A 841 16.38 0.46 -9.72
C THR A 841 16.11 -1.02 -9.51
N ILE A 842 17.01 -1.89 -9.95
CA ILE A 842 16.89 -3.34 -9.83
C ILE A 842 17.48 -3.80 -8.50
N GLY A 843 16.62 -4.34 -7.63
CA GLY A 843 17.02 -5.01 -6.40
C GLY A 843 17.32 -6.48 -6.66
N ALA A 844 16.54 -7.37 -6.05
CA ALA A 844 16.55 -8.81 -6.35
C ALA A 844 15.12 -9.37 -6.27
N PRO A 845 14.69 -10.16 -7.27
CA PRO A 845 13.35 -10.77 -7.24
C PRO A 845 13.22 -11.76 -6.08
N LEU A 846 11.98 -11.92 -5.59
CA LEU A 846 11.63 -12.86 -4.53
C LEU A 846 11.16 -14.21 -5.08
N HIS A 847 10.52 -14.20 -6.25
CA HIS A 847 9.85 -15.37 -6.83
C HIS A 847 10.55 -15.86 -8.11
N PRO A 848 10.52 -17.17 -8.42
CA PRO A 848 11.13 -17.71 -9.63
C PRO A 848 10.60 -17.09 -10.93
N LYS A 849 9.32 -16.69 -10.95
CA LYS A 849 8.74 -16.01 -12.09
C LYS A 849 7.57 -15.11 -11.66
N ALA A 850 7.58 -13.90 -12.17
CA ALA A 850 6.48 -12.95 -12.06
C ALA A 850 6.10 -12.43 -13.44
N THR A 851 4.81 -12.36 -13.73
CA THR A 851 4.27 -11.92 -15.03
C THR A 851 3.35 -10.73 -14.81
N ILE A 852 3.65 -9.59 -15.43
CA ILE A 852 2.91 -8.34 -15.30
C ILE A 852 2.11 -8.10 -16.58
N ALA A 853 0.78 -8.10 -16.48
CA ALA A 853 -0.14 -7.78 -17.57
C ALA A 853 -0.38 -6.27 -17.62
N LEU A 854 0.18 -5.63 -18.65
CA LEU A 854 0.15 -4.17 -18.82
C LEU A 854 -1.14 -3.73 -19.51
N GLU A 855 -1.60 -2.51 -19.20
CA GLU A 855 -2.85 -1.98 -19.77
C GLU A 855 -2.77 -1.75 -21.30
N ASN A 856 -1.56 -1.57 -21.84
CA ASN A 856 -1.33 -1.46 -23.28
C ASN A 856 -1.45 -2.81 -24.04
N GLY A 857 -1.79 -3.90 -23.35
CA GLY A 857 -1.95 -5.24 -23.92
C GLY A 857 -0.65 -6.05 -24.00
N HIS A 858 0.49 -5.48 -23.62
CA HIS A 858 1.74 -6.21 -23.50
C HIS A 858 1.85 -6.96 -22.18
N THR A 859 2.82 -7.85 -22.10
CA THR A 859 3.16 -8.59 -20.89
C THR A 859 4.64 -8.46 -20.63
N PHE A 860 5.03 -8.10 -19.41
CA PHE A 860 6.42 -8.04 -18.97
C PHE A 860 6.66 -9.14 -17.94
N THR A 861 7.64 -10.02 -18.19
CA THR A 861 7.96 -11.15 -17.34
C THR A 861 9.31 -10.94 -16.68
N VAL A 862 9.36 -11.07 -15.36
CA VAL A 862 10.61 -11.22 -14.61
C VAL A 862 10.83 -12.71 -14.34
N SER A 863 11.89 -13.27 -14.88
CA SER A 863 12.25 -14.69 -14.73
C SER A 863 13.56 -14.81 -13.97
N ALA A 864 13.55 -15.53 -12.85
CA ALA A 864 14.72 -15.77 -12.01
C ALA A 864 14.76 -17.25 -11.57
N PRO A 865 14.95 -18.18 -12.52
CA PRO A 865 14.98 -19.61 -12.22
C PRO A 865 16.08 -19.91 -11.19
N GLY A 866 15.72 -20.69 -10.17
CA GLY A 866 16.65 -21.05 -9.09
C GLY A 866 16.87 -19.98 -8.03
N VAL A 867 16.14 -18.85 -8.07
CA VAL A 867 16.10 -17.90 -6.95
C VAL A 867 15.67 -18.60 -5.67
N SER A 868 16.38 -18.33 -4.58
CA SER A 868 16.08 -18.86 -3.25
C SER A 868 16.71 -17.96 -2.20
N ASP A 869 16.56 -18.31 -0.92
CA ASP A 869 17.23 -17.55 0.15
C ASP A 869 18.75 -17.75 0.13
N THR A 870 19.23 -18.83 -0.49
CA THR A 870 20.65 -19.04 -0.80
C THR A 870 21.04 -18.30 -2.08
N ASN A 871 20.30 -18.49 -3.18
CA ASN A 871 20.59 -17.87 -4.48
C ASN A 871 19.90 -16.50 -4.59
N ARG A 872 20.43 -15.51 -3.88
CA ARG A 872 19.86 -14.15 -3.80
C ARG A 872 20.61 -13.09 -4.61
N TYR A 873 21.75 -13.43 -5.22
CA TYR A 873 22.57 -12.46 -5.96
C TYR A 873 22.46 -12.66 -7.47
N ILE A 874 22.27 -11.57 -8.21
CA ILE A 874 22.23 -11.57 -9.67
C ILE A 874 23.65 -11.79 -10.22
N GLN A 875 23.83 -12.80 -11.06
CA GLN A 875 25.10 -13.13 -11.72
C GLN A 875 25.18 -12.51 -13.12
N SER A 876 24.06 -12.49 -13.83
CA SER A 876 23.88 -11.88 -15.15
C SER A 876 22.39 -11.66 -15.40
N ALA A 877 22.08 -10.80 -16.37
CA ALA A 877 20.72 -10.59 -16.83
C ALA A 877 20.65 -10.52 -18.36
N THR A 878 19.49 -10.87 -18.92
CA THR A 878 19.13 -10.54 -20.30
C THR A 878 17.77 -9.85 -20.35
N LEU A 879 17.61 -8.90 -21.26
CA LEU A 879 16.32 -8.29 -21.59
C LEU A 879 15.99 -8.72 -23.02
N ASN A 880 14.91 -9.49 -23.17
CA ASN A 880 14.48 -10.05 -24.46
C ASN A 880 15.61 -10.83 -25.17
N GLY A 881 16.35 -11.64 -24.40
CA GLY A 881 17.47 -12.46 -24.87
C GLY A 881 18.77 -11.68 -25.16
N THR A 882 18.76 -10.36 -25.01
CA THR A 882 19.96 -9.51 -25.19
C THR A 882 20.64 -9.28 -23.84
N PRO A 883 21.99 -9.41 -23.73
CA PRO A 883 22.71 -9.13 -22.50
C PRO A 883 22.35 -7.77 -21.90
N TYR A 884 22.02 -7.76 -20.60
CA TYR A 884 21.59 -6.57 -19.88
C TYR A 884 22.45 -6.39 -18.63
N THR A 885 23.20 -5.28 -18.56
CA THR A 885 24.16 -5.01 -17.46
C THR A 885 23.73 -3.87 -16.56
N LYS A 886 22.79 -3.02 -16.99
CA LYS A 886 22.28 -1.90 -16.20
C LYS A 886 21.60 -2.40 -14.93
N ASN A 887 21.82 -1.73 -13.81
CA ASN A 887 21.16 -2.03 -12.54
C ASN A 887 19.84 -1.26 -12.37
N TYR A 888 19.23 -0.82 -13.47
CA TYR A 888 17.92 -0.19 -13.51
C TYR A 888 17.19 -0.59 -14.79
N LEU A 889 15.88 -0.44 -14.82
CA LEU A 889 15.01 -0.51 -16.00
C LEU A 889 14.47 0.88 -16.30
N THR A 890 14.10 1.15 -17.55
CA THR A 890 13.27 2.31 -17.86
C THR A 890 11.79 1.92 -17.96
N HIS A 891 10.89 2.89 -17.79
CA HIS A 891 9.47 2.72 -18.01
C HIS A 891 9.16 2.25 -19.43
N ALA A 892 9.94 2.71 -20.41
CA ALA A 892 9.84 2.23 -21.79
C ALA A 892 10.25 0.76 -21.93
N ASP A 893 11.28 0.29 -21.22
CA ASP A 893 11.67 -1.13 -21.21
C ASP A 893 10.54 -2.00 -20.65
N LEU A 894 9.88 -1.55 -19.57
CA LEU A 894 8.73 -2.24 -18.99
C LEU A 894 7.55 -2.27 -19.98
N LEU A 895 7.15 -1.11 -20.52
CA LEU A 895 5.98 -0.99 -21.40
C LEU A 895 6.15 -1.70 -22.75
N ALA A 896 7.39 -1.91 -23.20
CA ALA A 896 7.67 -2.72 -24.38
C ALA A 896 7.32 -4.20 -24.18
N GLY A 897 7.22 -4.67 -22.94
CA GLY A 897 6.95 -6.07 -22.60
C GLY A 897 8.16 -6.99 -22.88
N GLY A 898 7.87 -8.29 -22.87
CA GLY A 898 8.85 -9.35 -23.06
C GLY A 898 9.40 -9.90 -21.74
N THR A 899 10.67 -10.29 -21.69
CA THR A 899 11.25 -11.02 -20.55
C THR A 899 12.57 -10.40 -20.10
N LEU A 900 12.62 -10.01 -18.82
CA LEU A 900 13.86 -9.78 -18.06
C LEU A 900 14.22 -11.07 -17.33
N GLU A 901 15.30 -11.71 -17.76
CA GLU A 901 15.76 -12.98 -17.19
C GLU A 901 17.05 -12.79 -16.39
N PHE A 902 17.03 -13.22 -15.13
CA PHE A 902 18.15 -13.19 -14.22
C PHE A 902 18.73 -14.59 -14.02
N THR A 903 20.05 -14.71 -14.11
CA THR A 903 20.77 -15.86 -13.56
C THR A 903 21.12 -15.57 -12.11
N MET A 904 20.57 -16.34 -11.18
CA MET A 904 20.78 -16.16 -9.73
C MET A 904 21.94 -17.02 -9.22
N GLY A 905 22.61 -16.57 -8.16
CA GLY A 905 23.71 -17.30 -7.53
C GLY A 905 23.89 -16.97 -6.04
N PRO A 906 24.70 -17.78 -5.32
CA PRO A 906 24.82 -17.70 -3.87
C PRO A 906 25.84 -16.67 -3.37
N ARG A 907 26.55 -15.98 -4.28
CA ARG A 907 27.60 -15.01 -3.94
C ARG A 907 27.45 -13.74 -4.77
N PRO A 908 27.87 -12.57 -4.24
CA PRO A 908 27.96 -11.33 -5.01
C PRO A 908 28.72 -11.52 -6.33
N SER A 909 28.26 -10.85 -7.38
CA SER A 909 28.91 -10.79 -8.70
C SER A 909 29.33 -9.37 -9.05
N SER A 910 29.94 -9.18 -10.23
CA SER A 910 30.28 -7.86 -10.77
C SER A 910 29.17 -7.23 -11.63
N TRP A 911 28.00 -7.87 -11.75
CA TRP A 911 26.89 -7.35 -12.55
C TRP A 911 26.40 -5.99 -12.01
N GLY A 912 26.13 -5.03 -12.90
CA GLY A 912 25.59 -3.72 -12.53
C GLY A 912 26.55 -2.78 -11.79
N THR A 913 27.87 -3.05 -11.83
CA THR A 913 28.87 -2.24 -11.10
C THR A 913 29.56 -1.16 -11.95
N ALA A 914 29.47 -1.23 -13.28
CA ALA A 914 30.18 -0.29 -14.14
C ALA A 914 29.51 1.09 -14.12
N ALA A 915 30.28 2.16 -14.31
CA ALA A 915 29.74 3.53 -14.30
C ALA A 915 28.63 3.78 -15.33
N ALA A 916 28.62 3.04 -16.44
CA ALA A 916 27.58 3.12 -17.48
C ALA A 916 26.32 2.30 -17.16
N ASP A 917 26.41 1.39 -16.17
CA ASP A 917 25.29 0.54 -15.73
C ASP A 917 24.43 1.23 -14.66
N LEU A 918 24.93 2.30 -14.04
CA LEU A 918 24.27 2.98 -12.94
C LEU A 918 23.07 3.81 -13.42
N PRO A 919 22.06 4.02 -12.56
CA PRO A 919 20.92 4.82 -12.93
C PRO A 919 21.30 6.32 -12.99
N PRO A 920 20.50 7.15 -13.67
CA PRO A 920 20.82 8.57 -13.85
C PRO A 920 20.91 9.34 -12.52
N SER A 921 21.38 10.59 -12.55
CA SER A 921 21.35 11.55 -11.43
C SER A 921 21.21 12.98 -11.95
N MET A 922 20.74 13.91 -11.13
CA MET A 922 20.69 15.33 -11.51
C MET A 922 22.09 15.96 -11.66
N THR A 923 22.96 15.75 -10.66
CA THR A 923 24.36 16.15 -10.65
C THR A 923 25.18 15.18 -11.49
N THR A 924 26.06 15.73 -12.33
CA THR A 924 26.96 14.96 -13.19
C THR A 924 28.41 15.21 -12.81
N GLY A 925 29.26 14.18 -12.91
CA GLY A 925 30.68 14.28 -12.57
C GLY A 925 30.97 13.97 -11.10
N THR A 926 32.12 14.42 -10.61
CA THR A 926 32.61 14.12 -9.24
C THR A 926 32.44 15.29 -8.27
N ASP A 927 32.07 16.46 -8.76
CA ASP A 927 31.79 17.62 -7.92
C ASP A 927 30.44 17.43 -7.20
N GLY A 928 30.33 17.95 -5.98
CA GLY A 928 29.05 17.99 -5.25
C GLY A 928 28.02 18.91 -5.89
N PRO A 929 26.76 18.91 -5.39
CA PRO A 929 25.70 19.76 -5.92
C PRO A 929 26.08 21.24 -5.82
N ARG A 930 25.75 22.02 -6.87
CA ARG A 930 26.05 23.46 -6.96
C ARG A 930 24.78 24.23 -7.27
N GLN A 931 24.18 24.81 -6.23
CA GLN A 931 23.05 25.72 -6.35
C GLN A 931 23.51 27.09 -6.84
N LEU A 932 22.63 27.78 -7.55
CA LEU A 932 22.71 29.21 -7.73
C LEU A 932 22.40 29.89 -6.40
N THR A 933 23.21 30.87 -6.03
CA THR A 933 23.03 31.64 -4.79
C THR A 933 22.63 33.05 -5.15
N ASP A 934 21.81 33.70 -4.34
CA ASP A 934 21.56 35.11 -4.49
C ASP A 934 22.86 35.92 -4.32
N ARG A 935 23.21 36.66 -5.37
CA ARG A 935 24.40 37.51 -5.42
C ARG A 935 24.15 38.91 -4.88
N ALA A 936 22.88 39.30 -4.70
CA ALA A 936 22.51 40.58 -4.09
C ALA A 936 22.78 40.60 -2.58
N THR A 937 22.75 39.43 -1.92
CA THR A 937 23.06 39.28 -0.50
C THR A 937 24.39 39.95 -0.10
N GLY A 938 24.30 40.87 0.86
CA GLY A 938 25.45 41.68 1.34
C GLY A 938 25.88 42.83 0.42
N GLY A 939 25.19 43.02 -0.71
CA GLY A 939 25.37 44.13 -1.64
C GLY A 939 24.80 45.45 -1.13
N THR A 940 24.69 46.44 -2.01
CA THR A 940 24.06 47.73 -1.71
C THR A 940 22.96 48.03 -2.71
N LEU A 941 21.72 47.96 -2.24
CA LEU A 941 20.53 48.27 -3.01
C LEU A 941 20.19 49.77 -2.99
N THR A 942 19.90 50.30 -4.17
CA THR A 942 19.35 51.64 -4.38
C THR A 942 18.08 51.56 -5.22
N VAL A 943 17.10 52.39 -4.89
CA VAL A 943 15.79 52.41 -5.55
C VAL A 943 15.43 53.83 -5.97
N SER A 944 14.62 53.98 -7.02
CA SER A 944 14.19 55.29 -7.51
C SER A 944 13.21 56.04 -6.60
N GLY A 945 12.58 55.33 -5.64
CA GLY A 945 11.68 55.87 -4.64
C GLY A 945 11.26 54.78 -3.64
N GLU A 946 10.75 55.16 -2.47
CA GLU A 946 10.29 54.24 -1.42
C GLU A 946 9.25 54.91 -0.50
N ASN A 947 8.48 54.11 0.25
CA ASN A 947 7.41 54.57 1.15
C ASN A 947 7.69 54.15 2.61
N PRO A 948 8.60 54.83 3.32
CA PRO A 948 8.95 54.49 4.70
C PRO A 948 7.79 54.76 5.68
N PRO A 949 7.79 54.16 6.89
CA PRO A 949 8.87 53.35 7.45
C PRO A 949 8.82 51.86 7.09
N ASN A 950 7.66 51.33 6.67
CA ASN A 950 7.43 49.88 6.57
C ASN A 950 7.43 49.33 5.14
N GLU A 951 7.52 50.19 4.12
CA GLU A 951 7.56 49.78 2.71
C GLU A 951 8.82 50.32 2.00
N GLY A 952 9.93 50.25 2.73
CA GLY A 952 11.25 50.70 2.29
C GLY A 952 12.01 49.64 1.48
N LYS A 953 13.13 50.04 0.87
CA LYS A 953 13.94 49.16 0.01
C LYS A 953 14.53 47.92 0.69
N VAL A 954 14.57 47.87 2.02
CA VAL A 954 15.08 46.70 2.77
C VAL A 954 14.21 45.48 2.52
N SER A 955 12.90 45.69 2.34
CA SER A 955 11.92 44.66 1.99
C SER A 955 11.94 44.23 0.53
N LEU A 956 13.11 44.28 -0.11
CA LEU A 956 13.36 43.67 -1.42
C LEU A 956 14.43 42.58 -1.33
N THR A 957 15.11 42.50 -0.18
CA THR A 957 16.27 41.62 0.06
C THR A 957 16.30 41.21 1.55
N ASP A 958 15.14 41.09 2.20
CA ASP A 958 15.03 40.67 3.61
C ASP A 958 14.71 39.17 3.77
N ASP A 959 14.76 38.42 2.67
CA ASP A 959 14.46 37.01 2.52
C ASP A 959 13.04 36.65 3.00
N THR A 960 12.05 37.53 2.78
CA THR A 960 10.65 37.18 3.09
C THR A 960 9.60 37.77 2.17
N SER A 961 8.56 36.98 1.87
CA SER A 961 7.39 37.44 1.11
C SER A 961 6.34 38.16 1.97
N LEU A 962 6.59 38.35 3.27
CA LEU A 962 5.65 38.98 4.20
C LEU A 962 5.77 40.50 4.24
N THR A 963 6.92 41.05 3.86
CA THR A 963 7.16 42.50 3.75
C THR A 963 7.02 42.93 2.29
N LYS A 964 7.13 44.24 2.02
CA LYS A 964 7.15 44.75 0.66
C LYS A 964 7.83 46.10 0.56
N TRP A 965 8.37 46.39 -0.61
CA TRP A 965 8.72 47.74 -1.03
C TRP A 965 7.60 48.34 -1.88
N LEU A 966 7.36 49.65 -1.72
CA LEU A 966 6.39 50.42 -2.50
C LEU A 966 7.00 51.76 -2.90
N THR A 967 6.74 52.21 -4.12
CA THR A 967 7.00 53.58 -4.57
C THR A 967 5.76 54.23 -5.17
N VAL A 968 5.61 55.54 -4.97
CA VAL A 968 4.50 56.34 -5.53
C VAL A 968 4.80 56.77 -6.98
N ALA A 969 5.16 55.80 -7.81
CA ALA A 969 5.36 55.95 -9.25
C ALA A 969 5.00 54.64 -9.96
N GLY A 970 4.38 54.72 -11.15
CA GLY A 970 4.03 53.53 -11.94
C GLY A 970 5.22 52.86 -12.66
N THR A 971 6.39 53.48 -12.61
CA THR A 971 7.67 52.96 -13.12
C THR A 971 8.72 53.12 -12.05
N ALA A 972 9.72 52.23 -12.03
CA ALA A 972 10.75 52.27 -11.01
C ALA A 972 12.07 51.71 -11.50
N THR A 973 13.15 52.02 -10.78
CA THR A 973 14.46 51.43 -11.02
C THR A 973 15.03 50.91 -9.71
N LEU A 974 15.40 49.63 -9.71
CA LEU A 974 16.16 48.99 -8.64
C LEU A 974 17.59 48.78 -9.17
N THR A 975 18.60 49.20 -8.43
CA THR A 975 20.01 48.97 -8.78
C THR A 975 20.74 48.38 -7.59
N ASP A 976 21.18 47.14 -7.76
CA ASP A 976 22.01 46.43 -6.80
C ASP A 976 23.48 46.54 -7.20
N ARG A 977 24.32 46.96 -6.25
CA ARG A 977 25.77 46.85 -6.34
C ARG A 977 26.21 45.64 -5.52
N LEU A 978 26.65 44.61 -6.22
CA LEU A 978 27.13 43.37 -5.63
C LEU A 978 28.45 43.59 -4.88
N THR A 979 28.79 42.65 -3.98
CA THR A 979 30.08 42.63 -3.26
C THR A 979 31.29 42.36 -4.17
N GLY A 980 31.06 41.72 -5.31
CA GLY A 980 32.05 41.45 -6.36
C GLY A 980 31.39 41.24 -7.72
N GLN A 981 32.19 41.05 -8.77
CA GLN A 981 31.63 40.68 -10.08
C GLN A 981 31.09 39.25 -10.02
N ALA A 982 29.84 39.05 -10.46
CA ALA A 982 29.22 37.74 -10.57
C ALA A 982 28.44 37.62 -11.88
N THR A 983 28.35 36.39 -12.38
CA THR A 983 27.47 36.05 -13.50
C THR A 983 26.12 35.65 -12.92
N VAL A 984 25.09 36.46 -13.12
CA VAL A 984 23.71 36.09 -12.76
C VAL A 984 23.12 35.30 -13.92
N ARG A 985 22.47 34.18 -13.61
CA ARG A 985 21.82 33.30 -14.61
C ARG A 985 20.31 33.38 -14.55
N GLN A 986 19.75 33.65 -13.38
CA GLN A 986 18.32 33.83 -13.18
C GLN A 986 18.08 35.00 -12.22
N TYR A 987 16.91 35.61 -12.29
CA TYR A 987 16.46 36.56 -11.28
C TYR A 987 15.02 36.25 -10.91
N THR A 988 14.63 36.54 -9.68
CA THR A 988 13.28 36.33 -9.18
C THR A 988 12.60 37.67 -8.88
N LEU A 989 11.29 37.72 -9.09
CA LEU A 989 10.41 38.80 -8.63
C LEU A 989 9.31 38.19 -7.78
N THR A 990 9.05 38.75 -6.61
CA THR A 990 7.94 38.31 -5.75
C THR A 990 6.85 39.38 -5.70
N SER A 991 5.63 39.00 -6.05
CA SER A 991 4.48 39.90 -5.96
C SER A 991 4.17 40.25 -4.49
N ALA A 992 3.73 41.47 -4.18
CA ALA A 992 3.35 41.85 -2.81
C ALA A 992 2.01 41.23 -2.35
N ASN A 993 1.38 41.77 -1.29
CA ASN A 993 0.21 41.16 -0.64
C ASN A 993 -1.16 41.72 -1.04
N ASP A 994 -1.26 42.95 -1.56
CA ASP A 994 -2.54 43.68 -1.60
C ASP A 994 -3.12 44.02 -3.00
N TYR A 995 -2.41 44.74 -3.88
CA TYR A 995 -2.97 45.21 -5.16
C TYR A 995 -2.23 44.69 -6.40
N ALA A 996 -2.88 43.86 -7.22
CA ALA A 996 -2.31 43.32 -8.47
C ALA A 996 -1.95 44.42 -9.48
N GLU A 997 -2.65 45.54 -9.48
CA GLU A 997 -2.45 46.64 -10.42
C GLU A 997 -1.06 47.29 -10.29
N ARG A 998 -0.41 47.10 -9.13
CA ARG A 998 0.89 47.70 -8.76
C ARG A 998 2.08 46.80 -9.04
N ASP A 999 1.87 45.53 -9.36
CA ASP A 999 2.99 44.62 -9.63
C ASP A 999 3.67 44.97 -10.97
N PRO A 1000 4.97 44.69 -11.14
CA PRO A 1000 5.66 44.94 -12.40
C PRO A 1000 5.07 44.11 -13.54
N LYS A 1001 4.79 44.77 -14.66
CA LYS A 1001 4.25 44.17 -15.88
C LYS A 1001 5.30 44.04 -16.99
N SER A 1002 6.17 45.05 -17.10
CA SER A 1002 7.23 45.12 -18.11
C SER A 1002 8.50 45.72 -17.52
N TRP A 1003 9.66 45.20 -17.92
CA TRP A 1003 10.95 45.69 -17.43
C TRP A 1003 12.12 45.30 -18.32
N THR A 1004 13.26 45.94 -18.08
CA THR A 1004 14.56 45.58 -18.66
C THR A 1004 15.56 45.32 -17.54
N LEU A 1005 16.23 44.17 -17.57
CA LEU A 1005 17.36 43.85 -16.69
C LEU A 1005 18.68 44.20 -17.39
N GLN A 1006 19.57 44.88 -16.68
CA GLN A 1006 20.85 45.35 -17.21
C GLN A 1006 22.01 45.06 -16.26
N GLY A 1007 23.20 44.82 -16.83
CA GLY A 1007 24.46 44.64 -16.11
C GLY A 1007 25.46 45.76 -16.38
N SER A 1008 26.25 46.14 -15.37
CA SER A 1008 27.30 47.15 -15.51
C SER A 1008 28.49 46.90 -14.58
N ASN A 1009 29.68 47.34 -15.00
CA ASN A 1009 30.90 47.30 -14.18
C ASN A 1009 31.40 48.69 -13.74
N ASP A 1010 30.98 49.76 -14.41
CA ASP A 1010 31.34 51.14 -14.11
C ASP A 1010 30.18 51.95 -13.50
N GLY A 1011 28.94 51.46 -13.61
CA GLY A 1011 27.72 52.16 -13.20
C GLY A 1011 27.18 53.15 -14.23
N SER A 1012 27.88 53.36 -15.35
CA SER A 1012 27.50 54.30 -16.42
C SER A 1012 27.18 53.60 -17.74
N SER A 1013 27.95 52.57 -18.09
CA SER A 1013 27.77 51.75 -19.28
C SER A 1013 26.95 50.52 -18.90
N TRP A 1014 25.76 50.39 -19.48
CA TRP A 1014 24.81 49.34 -19.14
C TRP A 1014 24.55 48.43 -20.34
N THR A 1015 24.75 47.13 -20.14
CA THR A 1015 24.41 46.08 -21.12
C THR A 1015 23.02 45.54 -20.78
N THR A 1016 22.10 45.51 -21.74
CA THR A 1016 20.81 44.83 -21.56
C THR A 1016 21.02 43.32 -21.57
N LEU A 1017 20.56 42.67 -20.50
CA LEU A 1017 20.68 41.23 -20.29
C LEU A 1017 19.36 40.52 -20.59
N ASP A 1018 18.24 41.13 -20.21
CA ASP A 1018 16.91 40.58 -20.44
C ASP A 1018 15.87 41.72 -20.60
N THR A 1019 14.77 41.45 -21.30
CA THR A 1019 13.63 42.36 -21.44
C THR A 1019 12.34 41.57 -21.41
N ARG A 1020 11.43 41.96 -20.52
CA ARG A 1020 10.14 41.30 -20.31
C ARG A 1020 9.00 42.28 -20.53
N SER A 1021 7.89 41.76 -21.03
CA SER A 1021 6.68 42.53 -21.31
C SER A 1021 5.44 41.69 -21.07
N ASN A 1022 4.39 42.31 -20.50
CA ASN A 1022 3.10 41.67 -20.22
C ASN A 1022 3.23 40.41 -19.35
N VAL A 1023 4.03 40.50 -18.29
CA VAL A 1023 4.13 39.46 -17.28
C VAL A 1023 3.06 39.71 -16.22
N ASP A 1024 2.32 38.67 -15.84
CA ASP A 1024 1.30 38.70 -14.78
C ASP A 1024 1.73 37.81 -13.60
N PHE A 1025 1.30 38.15 -12.39
CA PHE A 1025 1.36 37.25 -11.24
C PHE A 1025 -0.02 36.65 -11.02
N ALA A 1026 -0.13 35.32 -11.08
CA ALA A 1026 -1.40 34.62 -10.94
C ALA A 1026 -1.91 34.69 -9.49
N PHE A 1027 -1.00 34.81 -8.52
CA PHE A 1027 -1.32 34.85 -7.10
C PHE A 1027 -0.57 35.99 -6.40
N ARG A 1028 -1.07 36.37 -5.20
CA ARG A 1028 -0.34 37.25 -4.29
C ARG A 1028 0.81 36.51 -3.62
N ARG A 1029 1.86 37.23 -3.23
CA ARG A 1029 3.08 36.63 -2.64
C ARG A 1029 3.67 35.53 -3.51
N GLN A 1030 3.51 35.66 -4.83
CA GLN A 1030 4.02 34.68 -5.77
C GLN A 1030 5.42 35.07 -6.20
N THR A 1031 6.39 34.18 -5.98
CA THR A 1031 7.73 34.29 -6.54
C THR A 1031 7.72 33.76 -7.98
N ARG A 1032 8.26 34.53 -8.92
CA ARG A 1032 8.46 34.10 -10.31
C ARG A 1032 9.91 34.25 -10.70
N ALA A 1033 10.48 33.21 -11.31
CA ALA A 1033 11.85 33.19 -11.81
C ALA A 1033 11.91 33.47 -13.31
N PHE A 1034 12.98 34.13 -13.74
CA PHE A 1034 13.24 34.48 -15.14
C PHE A 1034 14.68 34.13 -15.51
N VAL A 1035 14.85 33.36 -16.58
CA VAL A 1035 16.19 32.96 -17.06
C VAL A 1035 16.79 34.09 -17.90
N ILE A 1036 18.04 34.44 -17.64
CA ILE A 1036 18.78 35.38 -18.47
C ILE A 1036 19.33 34.63 -19.69
N PRO A 1037 18.96 35.01 -20.92
CA PRO A 1037 19.32 34.26 -22.11
C PRO A 1037 20.84 34.31 -22.41
N GLY A 1038 21.36 33.20 -22.94
CA GLY A 1038 22.74 33.10 -23.41
C GLY A 1038 23.78 33.06 -22.28
N SER A 1039 24.91 33.74 -22.50
CA SER A 1039 26.04 33.82 -21.56
C SER A 1039 26.15 35.26 -21.06
N PRO A 1040 25.43 35.65 -19.99
CA PRO A 1040 25.21 37.06 -19.65
C PRO A 1040 26.47 37.88 -19.35
N GLY A 1041 27.61 37.25 -19.06
CA GLY A 1041 28.83 37.93 -18.61
C GLY A 1041 28.78 38.25 -17.12
N ALA A 1042 29.91 38.65 -16.54
CA ALA A 1042 30.03 38.97 -15.11
C ALA A 1042 29.99 40.48 -14.88
N TYR A 1043 29.12 40.91 -13.96
CA TYR A 1043 28.94 42.33 -13.61
C TYR A 1043 28.98 42.53 -12.10
N SER A 1044 29.41 43.73 -11.69
CA SER A 1044 29.41 44.18 -10.29
C SER A 1044 28.16 44.98 -9.93
N ARG A 1045 27.31 45.32 -10.91
CA ARG A 1045 26.03 46.00 -10.72
C ARG A 1045 24.98 45.42 -11.64
N TYR A 1046 23.79 45.22 -11.10
CA TYR A 1046 22.60 44.81 -11.83
C TYR A 1046 21.49 45.84 -11.61
N ARG A 1047 20.73 46.13 -12.66
CA ARG A 1047 19.65 47.12 -12.64
C ARG A 1047 18.38 46.56 -13.26
N LEU A 1048 17.31 46.54 -12.48
CA LEU A 1048 15.96 46.28 -12.95
C LEU A 1048 15.26 47.61 -13.25
N GLN A 1049 14.97 47.89 -14.51
CA GLN A 1049 14.18 49.05 -14.93
C GLN A 1049 12.74 48.61 -15.20
N ILE A 1050 11.85 48.83 -14.24
CA ILE A 1050 10.41 48.58 -14.39
C ILE A 1050 9.81 49.69 -15.24
N THR A 1051 9.38 49.33 -16.45
CA THR A 1051 8.88 50.26 -17.46
C THR A 1051 7.35 50.37 -17.49
N ALA A 1052 6.65 49.40 -16.91
CA ALA A 1052 5.20 49.45 -16.70
C ALA A 1052 4.76 48.53 -15.55
N ASN A 1053 3.65 48.89 -14.91
CA ASN A 1053 2.82 48.01 -14.07
C ASN A 1053 1.45 47.81 -14.76
N HIS A 1054 0.46 47.29 -14.06
CA HIS A 1054 -0.89 47.02 -14.59
C HIS A 1054 -1.84 48.24 -14.52
N GLY A 1055 -1.29 49.46 -14.56
CA GLY A 1055 -2.06 50.71 -14.69
C GLY A 1055 -2.21 51.50 -13.39
N ALA A 1056 -1.59 51.07 -12.30
CA ALA A 1056 -1.57 51.82 -11.05
C ALA A 1056 -0.57 53.00 -11.09
N THR A 1057 -0.79 54.02 -10.26
CA THR A 1057 0.15 55.13 -10.07
C THR A 1057 1.33 54.75 -9.16
N MET A 1058 1.38 53.53 -8.64
CA MET A 1058 2.34 53.03 -7.67
C MET A 1058 2.86 51.66 -8.10
N THR A 1059 4.10 51.35 -7.73
CA THR A 1059 4.74 50.06 -8.04
C THR A 1059 5.26 49.41 -6.77
N GLN A 1060 5.12 48.09 -6.67
CA GLN A 1060 5.50 47.32 -5.49
C GLN A 1060 6.15 45.98 -5.84
N LEU A 1061 6.93 45.45 -4.90
CA LEU A 1061 7.46 44.09 -4.91
C LEU A 1061 7.68 43.63 -3.47
N ALA A 1062 7.56 42.34 -3.22
CA ALA A 1062 7.91 41.74 -1.93
C ALA A 1062 9.38 41.35 -1.84
N GLU A 1063 9.99 40.88 -2.93
CA GLU A 1063 11.39 40.43 -2.93
C GLU A 1063 11.98 40.45 -4.35
N TRP A 1064 13.31 40.57 -4.42
CA TRP A 1064 14.15 40.58 -5.63
C TRP A 1064 15.46 39.81 -5.39
N GLU A 1065 15.73 38.77 -6.18
CA GLU A 1065 16.99 38.01 -6.09
C GLU A 1065 17.75 37.96 -7.43
N LEU A 1066 19.07 37.84 -7.33
CA LEU A 1066 20.00 37.73 -8.44
C LEU A 1066 20.78 36.41 -8.34
N LEU A 1067 20.21 35.32 -8.87
CA LEU A 1067 20.74 33.96 -8.74
C LEU A 1067 21.88 33.71 -9.74
N GLY A 1068 23.08 33.41 -9.25
CA GLY A 1068 24.29 33.26 -10.08
C GLY A 1068 25.37 32.35 -9.53
#